data_AF-G0QWM7-F1
#
_entry.id   AF-G0QWM7-F1
#
_cell.length_a   1.000
_cell.length_b   1.000
_cell.length_c   1.000
_cell.angle_alpha   90.00
_cell.angle_beta   90.00
_cell.angle_gamma   90.00
#
_symmetry.space_group_name_H-M   'P 1'
#
loop_
_entity.id
_entity.type
_entity.pdbx_description
1 polymer ?
#
loop_
_entity_poly.entity_id
_entity_poly.type
_entity_poly.pdbx_seq_one_letter_code
_entity_poly.pdbx_strand_id
1 'polypeptide(L)'
;IQKTQLKNIEQIRERAINNIYFQFDQLEKDFHKLFLHTILNRCRTIQSINYMLSLINDFYILVQRKQIKTKLTLVKNQDLERLFKTELDKKYQVQSWPFIPQFHRKYQGIYNYFPEPEKDNEQIQNILLSEKKNTICSDNCACMSLETLGDFSLENATWNSECPNRKERMECLHHECKNAQGRLKLQKIIDQDVQETLCWGIDLYTKKNLHYILHENECDIKKHNFIQRSLLKAANLCGNNGWDMQKVCEFIIQNSKKKDEENNKDYIFNNQDRKFSKVILKTLKINVDPEAFRIHSKGMGVICLNRQGIEKNDLIIQYFGEIYRPYRWFERQDFVKKFMKENNQKDVLPDFYNIMLEIHKNDPKGYDILVKKQKKQQNNIKKYVDPMQKGNYSSRLSHSCDPNCGTVATISDGKYNISMYAMKSIEYGEELAFDYSAVTESKQEHMQATCLCGTYKCRGKYIEFSNNNLKEYNFILEKMHCFLKRNSDLLRCSNEILNSEDLKLLEKHNMRKNITENCPSWLMKWISIILKTIDEEKSLFLEHQMNTNIFLLHSQKELRDLEEKNEEEDQSLQIKKEEKIKEIQKHVQFINYLANSKVENRIQNLVISIDKVKYFLKKVNDFQAPLDYLNFDQIFENLCGKNKESILDEIYDLITSYKNQCGQILVYFNIFRKSFLPKYASISKKQGLLAFRLFCLNISEFFKKIQSNFHSSATFITLYFYSFTHTYFTPHEYASVCSEKMKISETEMQNLHLLDTEKKKKKHYEEQRIYSPQFIWGQLTVWFKQTIASPQATLSQDRRGTLSFPSINQSFKTDCFNFPFQEKNDV
;
A
#
# COMPACT_ATOMS: atom_id res chain seq x y z
N ILE A 1 45.62 31.38 -11.00
CA ILE A 1 44.50 32.36 -11.11
C ILE A 1 43.20 31.56 -11.30
N GLN A 2 42.72 30.86 -10.26
CA GLN A 2 41.39 30.24 -10.29
C GLN A 2 40.43 31.19 -9.58
N LYS A 3 39.38 31.66 -10.27
CA LYS A 3 38.29 32.40 -9.61
C LYS A 3 37.60 31.45 -8.63
N THR A 4 37.65 31.77 -7.33
CA THR A 4 36.77 31.14 -6.36
C THR A 4 35.35 31.68 -6.53
N GLN A 5 34.33 30.83 -6.36
CA GLN A 5 32.94 31.27 -6.34
C GLN A 5 32.56 31.95 -5.02
N LEU A 6 33.41 31.81 -3.99
CA LEU A 6 33.21 32.40 -2.66
C LEU A 6 33.63 33.88 -2.69
N LYS A 7 32.74 34.76 -2.24
CA LYS A 7 32.90 36.23 -2.33
C LYS A 7 33.27 36.89 -0.99
N ASN A 8 33.00 36.21 0.13
CA ASN A 8 33.30 36.68 1.48
C ASN A 8 33.42 35.51 2.47
N ILE A 9 33.88 35.81 3.68
CA ILE A 9 34.13 34.82 4.75
C ILE A 9 32.84 34.26 5.36
N GLU A 10 31.74 35.02 5.34
CA GLU A 10 30.45 34.57 5.86
C GLU A 10 29.88 33.39 5.05
N GLN A 11 30.14 33.33 3.75
CA GLN A 11 29.78 32.16 2.93
C GLN A 11 30.55 30.88 3.33
N ILE A 12 31.81 31.01 3.75
CA ILE A 12 32.58 29.88 4.29
C ILE A 12 32.01 29.47 5.65
N ARG A 13 31.63 30.45 6.48
CA ARG A 13 31.00 30.21 7.79
C ARG A 13 29.65 29.51 7.65
N GLU A 14 28.77 29.97 6.78
CA GLU A 14 27.48 29.32 6.49
C GLU A 14 27.66 27.90 5.96
N ARG A 15 28.63 27.68 5.06
CA ARG A 15 28.97 26.34 4.58
C ARG A 15 29.45 25.42 5.70
N ALA A 16 30.27 25.94 6.62
CA ALA A 16 30.72 25.19 7.78
C ALA A 16 29.56 24.90 8.76
N ILE A 17 28.66 25.87 9.02
CA ILE A 17 27.48 25.69 9.87
C ILE A 17 26.53 24.64 9.29
N ASN A 18 26.38 24.62 7.96
CA ASN A 18 25.53 23.66 7.24
C ASN A 18 26.25 22.34 6.89
N ASN A 19 27.41 22.05 7.50
CA ASN A 19 28.18 20.81 7.32
C ASN A 19 28.56 20.48 5.86
N ILE A 20 28.81 21.49 5.02
CA ILE A 20 29.13 21.31 3.60
C ILE A 20 30.58 20.80 3.38
N TYR A 21 31.46 21.01 4.35
CA TYR A 21 32.87 20.56 4.27
C TYR A 21 33.05 19.14 4.84
N PHE A 22 33.54 18.22 4.01
CA PHE A 22 33.77 16.82 4.40
C PHE A 22 35.14 16.60 5.06
N GLN A 23 36.12 17.44 4.72
CA GLN A 23 37.47 17.41 5.29
C GLN A 23 37.92 18.81 5.67
N PHE A 24 38.71 18.91 6.74
CA PHE A 24 39.26 20.18 7.20
C PHE A 24 40.09 20.87 6.10
N ASP A 25 40.89 20.09 5.37
CA ASP A 25 41.72 20.57 4.26
C ASP A 25 40.89 21.25 3.15
N GLN A 26 39.61 20.91 2.99
CA GLN A 26 38.74 21.57 2.01
C GLN A 26 38.31 22.96 2.47
N LEU A 27 37.94 23.10 3.76
CA LEU A 27 37.66 24.40 4.37
C LEU A 27 38.90 25.31 4.31
N GLU A 28 40.06 24.76 4.63
CA GLU A 28 41.34 25.47 4.56
C GLU A 28 41.69 25.88 3.12
N LYS A 29 41.50 25.00 2.13
CA LYS A 29 41.71 25.31 0.71
C LYS A 29 40.77 26.41 0.20
N ASP A 30 39.49 26.34 0.56
CA ASP A 30 38.50 27.36 0.16
C ASP A 30 38.78 28.71 0.82
N PHE A 31 39.18 28.70 2.10
CA PHE A 31 39.63 29.90 2.80
C PHE A 31 40.87 30.49 2.14
N HIS A 32 41.91 29.70 1.86
CA HIS A 32 43.11 30.16 1.16
C HIS A 32 42.80 30.72 -0.24
N LYS A 33 41.87 30.09 -0.98
CA LYS A 33 41.43 30.59 -2.30
C LYS A 33 40.70 31.93 -2.19
N LEU A 34 39.78 32.08 -1.24
CA LEU A 34 39.10 33.35 -0.96
C LEU A 34 40.09 34.43 -0.54
N PHE A 35 41.04 34.04 0.32
CA PHE A 35 42.04 34.93 0.87
C PHE A 35 42.96 35.47 -0.23
N LEU A 36 43.54 34.59 -1.05
CA LEU A 36 44.38 34.98 -2.20
C LEU A 36 43.61 35.86 -3.18
N HIS A 37 42.35 35.52 -3.47
CA HIS A 37 41.49 36.33 -4.33
C HIS A 37 41.25 37.74 -3.75
N THR A 38 41.05 37.84 -2.43
CA THR A 38 40.76 39.11 -1.75
C THR A 38 42.01 40.00 -1.69
N ILE A 39 43.18 39.44 -1.37
CA ILE A 39 44.44 40.18 -1.40
C ILE A 39 44.71 40.72 -2.80
N LEU A 40 44.66 39.86 -3.81
CA LEU A 40 45.03 40.23 -5.18
C LEU A 40 44.10 41.30 -5.77
N ASN A 41 42.81 41.31 -5.40
CA ASN A 41 41.83 42.17 -6.04
C ASN A 41 41.36 43.37 -5.19
N ARG A 42 41.46 43.31 -3.85
CA ARG A 42 40.81 44.28 -2.95
C ARG A 42 41.76 44.99 -2.00
N CYS A 43 42.93 44.43 -1.69
CA CYS A 43 43.87 45.03 -0.74
C CYS A 43 44.92 45.90 -1.47
N ARG A 44 44.63 47.20 -1.62
CA ARG A 44 45.56 48.16 -2.25
C ARG A 44 46.33 49.03 -1.27
N THR A 45 46.03 48.96 0.03
CA THR A 45 46.65 49.79 1.07
C THR A 45 47.24 48.94 2.21
N ILE A 46 48.28 49.43 2.88
CA ILE A 46 48.93 48.73 4.01
C ILE A 46 47.92 48.42 5.14
N GLN A 47 46.99 49.34 5.43
CA GLN A 47 45.92 49.10 6.40
C GLN A 47 44.99 47.94 5.99
N SER A 48 44.63 47.84 4.71
CA SER A 48 43.81 46.73 4.21
C SER A 48 44.54 45.37 4.26
N ILE A 49 45.86 45.37 4.08
CA ILE A 49 46.70 44.18 4.23
C ILE A 49 46.78 43.78 5.71
N ASN A 50 47.02 44.74 6.61
CA ASN A 50 47.09 44.49 8.05
C ASN A 50 45.77 43.98 8.64
N TYR A 51 44.63 44.54 8.20
CA TYR A 51 43.31 44.03 8.57
C TYR A 51 43.09 42.59 8.11
N MET A 52 43.50 42.27 6.88
CA MET A 52 43.42 40.90 6.37
C MET A 52 44.35 39.93 7.09
N LEU A 53 45.55 40.37 7.49
CA LEU A 53 46.47 39.58 8.31
C LEU A 53 45.89 39.32 9.71
N SER A 54 45.21 40.30 10.31
CA SER A 54 44.46 40.12 11.56
C SER A 54 43.38 39.05 11.40
N LEU A 55 42.61 39.09 10.32
CA LEU A 55 41.58 38.10 10.00
C LEU A 55 42.14 36.69 9.81
N ILE A 56 43.32 36.54 9.19
CA ILE A 56 44.02 35.25 9.13
C ILE A 56 44.37 34.80 10.54
N ASN A 57 44.93 35.69 11.36
CA ASN A 57 45.35 35.34 12.70
C ASN A 57 44.14 34.90 13.55
N ASP A 58 43.02 35.62 13.45
CA ASP A 58 41.76 35.26 14.08
C ASP A 58 41.19 33.95 13.54
N PHE A 59 41.28 33.70 12.22
CA PHE A 59 40.91 32.41 11.62
C PHE A 59 41.80 31.28 12.15
N TYR A 60 43.11 31.45 12.19
CA TYR A 60 44.05 30.48 12.74
C TYR A 60 43.78 30.23 14.23
N ILE A 61 43.45 31.26 15.02
CA ILE A 61 43.07 31.14 16.43
C ILE A 61 41.75 30.38 16.58
N LEU A 62 40.74 30.67 15.75
CA LEU A 62 39.46 29.96 15.73
C LEU A 62 39.62 28.50 15.29
N VAL A 63 40.48 28.25 14.31
CA VAL A 63 40.81 26.93 13.74
C VAL A 63 41.66 26.07 14.67
N GLN A 64 42.65 26.66 15.36
CA GLN A 64 43.48 25.96 16.34
C GLN A 64 42.73 25.60 17.62
N ARG A 65 41.49 26.07 17.81
CA ARG A 65 40.62 25.49 18.85
C ARG A 65 40.39 24.03 18.52
N LYS A 66 41.10 23.16 19.26
CA LYS A 66 40.96 21.69 19.28
C LYS A 66 39.49 21.24 19.13
N GLN A 67 38.57 21.99 19.74
CA GLN A 67 37.12 21.84 19.67
C GLN A 67 36.52 21.77 18.24
N ILE A 68 36.95 22.57 17.25
CA ILE A 68 36.35 22.55 15.89
C ILE A 68 36.77 21.28 15.14
N LYS A 69 38.06 20.93 15.18
CA LYS A 69 38.57 19.67 14.60
C LYS A 69 37.95 18.45 15.27
N THR A 70 37.82 18.47 16.60
CA THR A 70 37.12 17.42 17.36
C THR A 70 35.65 17.34 16.97
N LYS A 71 34.96 18.47 16.77
CA LYS A 71 33.54 18.49 16.37
C LYS A 71 33.32 17.93 14.96
N LEU A 72 34.15 18.28 13.97
CA LEU A 72 34.08 17.70 12.63
C LEU A 72 34.36 16.18 12.64
N THR A 73 35.34 15.75 13.43
CA THR A 73 35.65 14.31 13.61
C THR A 73 34.49 13.59 14.31
N LEU A 74 33.87 14.21 15.31
CA LEU A 74 32.71 13.67 16.01
C LEU A 74 31.50 13.52 15.09
N VAL A 75 31.20 14.53 14.26
CA VAL A 75 30.12 14.45 13.27
C VAL A 75 30.39 13.33 12.26
N LYS A 76 31.62 13.21 11.75
CA LYS A 76 32.01 12.10 10.88
C LYS A 76 31.83 10.75 11.56
N ASN A 77 32.27 10.60 12.81
CA ASN A 77 32.09 9.36 13.56
C ASN A 77 30.62 9.06 13.81
N GLN A 78 29.80 10.05 14.15
CA GLN A 78 28.35 9.90 14.31
C GLN A 78 27.66 9.50 12.99
N ASP A 79 28.07 10.07 11.86
CA ASP A 79 27.53 9.72 10.56
C ASP A 79 27.97 8.33 10.11
N LEU A 80 29.22 7.95 10.37
CA LEU A 80 29.70 6.58 10.17
C LEU A 80 28.96 5.60 11.06
N GLU A 81 28.78 5.90 12.35
CA GLU A 81 27.99 5.09 13.29
C GLU A 81 26.54 4.94 12.81
N ARG A 82 25.91 6.01 12.31
CA ARG A 82 24.57 5.95 11.71
C ARG A 82 24.54 5.09 10.46
N LEU A 83 25.54 5.21 9.59
CA LEU A 83 25.67 4.37 8.39
C LEU A 83 25.82 2.90 8.76
N PHE A 84 26.74 2.56 9.67
CA PHE A 84 26.94 1.19 10.16
C PHE A 84 25.69 0.66 10.84
N LYS A 85 25.01 1.46 11.67
CA LYS A 85 23.73 1.08 12.30
C LYS A 85 22.66 0.79 11.27
N THR A 86 22.53 1.63 10.24
CA THR A 86 21.59 1.43 9.13
C THR A 86 21.90 0.16 8.34
N GLU A 87 23.18 -0.23 8.24
CA GLU A 87 23.60 -1.48 7.61
C GLU A 87 23.29 -2.70 8.48
N LEU A 88 23.47 -2.60 9.80
CA LEU A 88 23.08 -3.63 10.75
C LEU A 88 21.55 -3.82 10.79
N ASP A 89 20.76 -2.76 10.66
CA ASP A 89 19.29 -2.85 10.56
C ASP A 89 18.83 -3.61 9.31
N LYS A 90 19.69 -3.71 8.29
CA LYS A 90 19.45 -4.46 7.04
C LYS A 90 19.96 -5.91 7.09
N LYS A 91 20.61 -6.31 8.18
CA LYS A 91 21.03 -7.68 8.43
C LYS A 91 19.83 -8.52 8.85
N TYR A 92 19.67 -9.67 8.23
CA TYR A 92 18.61 -10.59 8.61
C TYR A 92 19.02 -11.35 9.88
N GLN A 93 18.17 -11.26 10.91
CA GLN A 93 18.39 -11.94 12.19
C GLN A 93 17.65 -13.27 12.20
N VAL A 94 18.38 -14.34 12.50
CA VAL A 94 17.85 -15.71 12.63
C VAL A 94 18.15 -16.23 14.03
N GLN A 95 17.17 -16.93 14.63
CA GLN A 95 17.32 -17.50 15.98
C GLN A 95 18.28 -18.70 16.01
N SER A 96 18.35 -19.47 14.92
CA SER A 96 19.24 -20.62 14.76
C SER A 96 19.82 -20.62 13.35
N TRP A 97 21.10 -21.01 13.21
CA TRP A 97 21.78 -21.13 11.93
C TRP A 97 22.78 -22.30 11.95
N PRO A 98 22.88 -23.11 10.88
CA PRO A 98 22.07 -23.04 9.66
C PRO A 98 20.63 -23.49 9.89
N PHE A 99 19.69 -22.77 9.28
CA PHE A 99 18.29 -23.15 9.28
C PHE A 99 17.94 -23.79 7.93
N ILE A 100 17.68 -25.10 7.96
CA ILE A 100 17.22 -25.88 6.82
C ILE A 100 15.77 -26.28 7.11
N PRO A 101 14.78 -25.77 6.36
CA PRO A 101 13.38 -26.14 6.56
C PRO A 101 13.18 -27.66 6.42
N GLN A 102 12.65 -28.31 7.46
CA GLN A 102 12.38 -29.76 7.43
C GLN A 102 10.97 -30.09 6.91
N PHE A 103 10.03 -29.15 7.07
CA PHE A 103 8.65 -29.32 6.64
C PHE A 103 8.35 -28.39 5.48
N HIS A 104 7.59 -28.90 4.51
CA HIS A 104 7.16 -28.15 3.35
C HIS A 104 5.64 -28.23 3.24
N ARG A 105 5.00 -27.09 2.94
CA ARG A 105 3.56 -27.05 2.66
C ARG A 105 3.20 -28.13 1.64
N LYS A 106 2.18 -28.93 1.89
CA LYS A 106 1.60 -29.80 0.86
C LYS A 106 0.39 -29.10 0.25
N TYR A 107 0.17 -29.28 -1.03
CA TYR A 107 -1.01 -28.77 -1.74
C TYR A 107 -1.52 -29.84 -2.71
N GLN A 108 -2.82 -29.84 -2.98
CA GLN A 108 -3.46 -30.67 -4.01
C GLN A 108 -3.23 -30.02 -5.37
N GLY A 109 -2.60 -30.74 -6.30
CA GLY A 109 -2.35 -30.28 -7.67
C GLY A 109 -3.64 -30.04 -8.45
N ILE A 110 -3.82 -28.84 -8.99
CA ILE A 110 -4.96 -28.45 -9.82
C ILE A 110 -4.54 -27.72 -11.10
N TYR A 111 -5.35 -27.87 -12.14
CA TYR A 111 -5.14 -27.27 -13.46
C TYR A 111 -6.33 -26.41 -13.93
N ASN A 112 -7.20 -26.06 -12.99
CA ASN A 112 -8.31 -25.13 -13.18
C ASN A 112 -8.68 -24.56 -11.80
N TYR A 113 -9.39 -23.43 -11.78
CA TYR A 113 -9.82 -22.80 -10.53
C TYR A 113 -10.90 -23.60 -9.80
N PHE A 114 -10.80 -23.64 -8.47
CA PHE A 114 -11.77 -24.28 -7.57
C PHE A 114 -12.54 -23.21 -6.77
N PRO A 115 -13.87 -23.25 -6.69
CA PRO A 115 -14.65 -22.28 -5.90
C PRO A 115 -14.55 -22.52 -4.41
N GLU A 116 -14.48 -21.44 -3.63
CA GLU A 116 -14.75 -21.50 -2.20
C GLU A 116 -15.83 -20.48 -1.79
N PRO A 117 -17.03 -20.94 -1.39
CA PRO A 117 -17.44 -22.34 -1.13
C PRO A 117 -17.75 -23.17 -2.40
N GLU A 118 -17.55 -24.49 -2.37
CA GLU A 118 -17.68 -25.38 -3.54
C GLU A 118 -19.03 -25.34 -4.29
N LYS A 119 -20.14 -25.04 -3.58
CA LYS A 119 -21.50 -24.93 -4.14
C LYS A 119 -21.66 -23.90 -5.27
N ASP A 120 -20.65 -23.07 -5.46
CA ASP A 120 -20.61 -21.94 -6.37
C ASP A 120 -19.94 -22.28 -7.74
N ASN A 121 -19.67 -23.56 -8.03
CA ASN A 121 -18.82 -24.00 -9.16
C ASN A 121 -19.25 -23.57 -10.56
N GLU A 122 -20.46 -23.92 -10.99
CA GLU A 122 -20.98 -23.57 -12.31
C GLU A 122 -21.01 -22.05 -12.52
N GLN A 123 -21.29 -21.32 -11.45
CA GLN A 123 -21.35 -19.87 -11.45
C GLN A 123 -19.95 -19.25 -11.59
N ILE A 124 -18.94 -19.80 -10.90
CA ILE A 124 -17.54 -19.37 -11.04
C ILE A 124 -17.06 -19.55 -12.48
N GLN A 125 -17.33 -20.69 -13.11
CA GLN A 125 -16.89 -20.92 -14.50
C GLN A 125 -17.46 -19.84 -15.45
N ASN A 126 -18.74 -19.48 -15.30
CA ASN A 126 -19.39 -18.46 -16.14
C ASN A 126 -18.81 -17.05 -15.97
N ILE A 127 -18.50 -16.64 -14.76
CA ILE A 127 -17.94 -15.30 -14.51
C ILE A 127 -16.48 -15.22 -14.99
N LEU A 128 -15.77 -16.35 -15.19
CA LEU A 128 -14.42 -16.29 -15.79
C LEU A 128 -14.53 -15.90 -17.26
N LEU A 129 -15.70 -16.08 -17.90
CA LEU A 129 -15.92 -15.76 -19.29
C LEU A 129 -15.88 -14.24 -19.54
N SER A 130 -14.95 -13.83 -20.40
CA SER A 130 -14.90 -12.50 -20.98
C SER A 130 -15.87 -12.39 -22.17
N GLU A 131 -16.38 -11.18 -22.40
CA GLU A 131 -17.10 -10.84 -23.64
C GLU A 131 -16.16 -10.26 -24.72
N LYS A 132 -14.86 -10.12 -24.43
CA LYS A 132 -13.88 -9.69 -25.43
C LYS A 132 -13.77 -10.76 -26.52
N LYS A 133 -13.70 -10.30 -27.77
CA LYS A 133 -13.54 -11.15 -28.95
C LYS A 133 -12.15 -10.99 -29.54
N ASN A 134 -11.51 -12.11 -29.83
CA ASN A 134 -10.21 -12.14 -30.47
C ASN A 134 -10.30 -11.50 -31.87
N THR A 135 -9.28 -10.71 -32.21
CA THR A 135 -9.09 -10.18 -33.56
C THR A 135 -8.33 -11.21 -34.39
N ILE A 136 -8.65 -11.35 -35.67
CA ILE A 136 -7.87 -12.20 -36.58
C ILE A 136 -6.48 -11.54 -36.77
N CYS A 137 -5.41 -12.30 -36.55
CA CYS A 137 -4.04 -11.83 -36.77
C CYS A 137 -3.69 -11.89 -38.26
N SER A 138 -2.82 -10.98 -38.71
CA SER A 138 -2.18 -11.08 -40.02
C SER A 138 -1.15 -12.21 -40.06
N ASP A 139 -0.80 -12.68 -41.26
CA ASP A 139 0.18 -13.76 -41.45
C ASP A 139 1.60 -13.38 -40.96
N ASN A 140 1.93 -12.08 -40.99
CA ASN A 140 3.19 -11.53 -40.49
C ASN A 140 3.06 -10.91 -39.09
N CYS A 141 2.14 -11.40 -38.27
CA CYS A 141 1.92 -10.86 -36.93
C CYS A 141 3.13 -11.12 -36.01
N ALA A 142 3.38 -10.20 -35.08
CA ALA A 142 4.36 -10.34 -34.01
C ALA A 142 4.19 -11.60 -33.12
N CYS A 143 3.10 -12.34 -33.25
CA CYS A 143 2.86 -13.57 -32.48
C CYS A 143 3.48 -14.84 -33.08
N MET A 144 4.24 -14.73 -34.17
CA MET A 144 4.86 -15.88 -34.85
C MET A 144 6.14 -16.38 -34.17
N SER A 145 6.87 -15.53 -33.44
CA SER A 145 8.04 -15.94 -32.64
C SER A 145 7.98 -15.37 -31.23
N LEU A 146 8.64 -16.03 -30.27
CA LEU A 146 8.71 -15.52 -28.89
C LEU A 146 9.49 -14.20 -28.80
N GLU A 147 10.48 -14.01 -29.67
CA GLU A 147 11.28 -12.78 -29.75
C GLU A 147 10.47 -11.57 -30.22
N THR A 148 9.54 -11.78 -31.16
CA THR A 148 8.76 -10.69 -31.77
C THR A 148 7.49 -10.34 -30.99
N LEU A 149 7.10 -11.14 -29.98
CA LEU A 149 5.89 -10.91 -29.17
C LEU A 149 5.88 -9.58 -28.41
N GLY A 150 7.03 -8.92 -28.28
CA GLY A 150 7.18 -7.67 -27.56
C GLY A 150 7.38 -7.87 -26.06
N ASP A 151 7.83 -6.80 -25.41
CA ASP A 151 8.30 -6.86 -24.02
C ASP A 151 7.15 -6.67 -23.03
N PHE A 152 7.20 -7.41 -21.92
CA PHE A 152 6.27 -7.19 -20.81
C PHE A 152 6.66 -5.91 -20.06
N SER A 153 5.73 -4.96 -19.99
CA SER A 153 5.85 -3.74 -19.18
C SER A 153 5.22 -4.01 -17.81
N LEU A 154 6.06 -4.02 -16.76
CA LEU A 154 5.60 -4.08 -15.36
C LEU A 154 4.74 -2.86 -15.01
N GLU A 155 5.11 -1.68 -15.52
CA GLU A 155 4.41 -0.42 -15.24
C GLU A 155 2.96 -0.42 -15.75
N ASN A 156 2.73 -0.97 -16.94
CA ASN A 156 1.40 -1.03 -17.56
C ASN A 156 0.70 -2.39 -17.35
N ALA A 157 1.36 -3.31 -16.64
CA ALA A 157 0.96 -4.72 -16.48
C ALA A 157 0.51 -5.37 -17.80
N THR A 158 1.13 -5.02 -18.93
CA THR A 158 0.74 -5.45 -20.28
C THR A 158 1.96 -5.54 -21.20
N TRP A 159 1.78 -6.10 -22.40
CA TRP A 159 2.85 -6.20 -23.39
C TRP A 159 2.90 -5.00 -24.33
N ASN A 160 4.12 -4.52 -24.58
CA ASN A 160 4.44 -3.61 -25.67
C ASN A 160 4.53 -4.42 -26.97
N SER A 161 3.38 -4.93 -27.44
CA SER A 161 3.29 -5.84 -28.58
C SER A 161 2.56 -5.18 -29.75
N GLU A 162 3.02 -5.46 -30.98
CA GLU A 162 2.30 -5.14 -32.21
C GLU A 162 1.15 -6.13 -32.49
N CYS A 163 1.15 -7.29 -31.82
CA CYS A 163 0.04 -8.24 -31.93
C CYS A 163 -1.22 -7.66 -31.26
N PRO A 164 -2.33 -7.48 -31.99
CA PRO A 164 -3.54 -6.84 -31.45
C PRO A 164 -4.13 -7.64 -30.28
N ASN A 165 -4.09 -8.97 -30.33
CA ASN A 165 -4.58 -9.81 -29.24
C ASN A 165 -3.66 -9.76 -28.02
N ARG A 166 -2.33 -9.85 -28.20
CA ARG A 166 -1.34 -9.82 -27.10
C ARG A 166 -1.43 -8.51 -26.32
N LYS A 167 -1.46 -7.39 -27.03
CA LYS A 167 -1.62 -6.04 -26.44
C LYS A 167 -2.88 -5.93 -25.58
N GLU A 168 -3.93 -6.64 -26.00
CA GLU A 168 -5.24 -6.71 -25.34
C GLU A 168 -5.36 -7.84 -24.30
N ARG A 169 -4.24 -8.51 -23.98
CA ARG A 169 -4.13 -9.64 -23.04
C ARG A 169 -4.99 -10.85 -23.42
N MET A 170 -5.23 -11.04 -24.71
CA MET A 170 -5.95 -12.19 -25.27
C MET A 170 -5.00 -13.08 -26.06
N GLU A 171 -5.24 -14.38 -26.00
CA GLU A 171 -4.53 -15.33 -26.84
C GLU A 171 -5.03 -15.30 -28.29
N CYS A 172 -4.22 -15.75 -29.25
CA CYS A 172 -4.66 -15.84 -30.64
C CYS A 172 -5.34 -17.19 -30.94
N LEU A 173 -6.18 -17.22 -31.98
CA LEU A 173 -6.93 -18.43 -32.36
C LEU A 173 -6.27 -19.28 -33.45
N HIS A 174 -5.38 -18.72 -34.28
CA HIS A 174 -4.77 -19.45 -35.38
C HIS A 174 -3.73 -20.49 -34.92
N HIS A 175 -3.47 -21.49 -35.78
CA HIS A 175 -2.50 -22.55 -35.54
C HIS A 175 -1.05 -21.99 -35.54
N GLU A 176 -0.15 -22.68 -34.83
CA GLU A 176 1.28 -22.35 -34.66
C GLU A 176 1.62 -21.02 -33.95
N CYS A 177 0.61 -20.31 -33.43
CA CYS A 177 0.80 -19.03 -32.75
C CYS A 177 1.53 -19.16 -31.40
N LYS A 178 2.61 -18.38 -31.21
CA LYS A 178 3.33 -18.27 -29.92
C LYS A 178 2.58 -17.43 -28.87
N ASN A 179 1.51 -16.74 -29.23
CA ASN A 179 0.59 -16.11 -28.26
C ASN A 179 -0.57 -17.04 -27.82
N ALA A 180 -0.59 -18.31 -28.23
CA ALA A 180 -1.64 -19.26 -27.85
C ALA A 180 -1.18 -20.29 -26.80
N GLN A 181 -0.09 -20.03 -26.08
CA GLN A 181 0.58 -20.98 -25.20
C GLN A 181 -0.31 -21.51 -24.07
N GLY A 182 -1.17 -20.68 -23.47
CA GLY A 182 -2.10 -21.07 -22.41
C GLY A 182 -3.20 -21.98 -22.92
N ARG A 183 -3.88 -21.60 -24.00
CA ARG A 183 -4.88 -22.41 -24.71
C ARG A 183 -4.31 -23.75 -25.16
N LEU A 184 -3.10 -23.75 -25.72
CA LEU A 184 -2.39 -24.94 -26.17
C LEU A 184 -1.74 -25.72 -25.01
N LYS A 185 -1.87 -25.25 -23.77
CA LYS A 185 -1.31 -25.85 -22.55
C LYS A 185 0.21 -26.10 -22.61
N LEU A 186 0.95 -25.20 -23.24
CA LEU A 186 2.42 -25.22 -23.39
C LEU A 186 3.15 -24.70 -22.14
N GLN A 187 2.58 -24.94 -20.96
CA GLN A 187 3.20 -24.60 -19.68
C GLN A 187 4.37 -25.52 -19.37
N LYS A 188 5.31 -25.05 -18.54
CA LYS A 188 6.47 -25.84 -18.11
C LYS A 188 6.06 -26.99 -17.21
N ILE A 189 6.74 -28.12 -17.37
CA ILE A 189 6.44 -29.36 -16.67
C ILE A 189 7.46 -29.56 -15.55
N ILE A 190 6.97 -29.89 -14.36
CA ILE A 190 7.84 -30.22 -13.22
C ILE A 190 8.65 -31.48 -13.52
N ASP A 191 9.89 -31.52 -13.05
CA ASP A 191 10.87 -32.58 -13.26
C ASP A 191 11.32 -32.77 -14.73
N GLN A 192 10.87 -31.90 -15.65
CA GLN A 192 11.33 -31.83 -17.04
C GLN A 192 11.93 -30.46 -17.35
N ASP A 193 11.13 -29.41 -17.21
CA ASP A 193 11.53 -28.03 -17.48
C ASP A 193 11.98 -27.29 -16.22
N VAL A 194 11.31 -27.57 -15.11
CA VAL A 194 11.48 -26.89 -13.81
C VAL A 194 11.45 -27.88 -12.66
N GLN A 195 12.01 -27.51 -11.51
CA GLN A 195 12.04 -28.36 -10.32
C GLN A 195 11.67 -27.57 -9.06
N GLU A 196 10.79 -28.11 -8.22
CA GLU A 196 10.59 -27.60 -6.86
C GLU A 196 11.78 -28.02 -5.98
N THR A 197 12.48 -27.05 -5.39
CA THR A 197 13.65 -27.29 -4.54
C THR A 197 13.78 -26.24 -3.44
N LEU A 198 14.65 -26.48 -2.46
CA LEU A 198 14.99 -25.49 -1.46
C LEU A 198 15.81 -24.37 -2.12
N CYS A 199 15.26 -23.16 -2.13
CA CYS A 199 15.93 -21.99 -2.69
C CYS A 199 16.63 -21.17 -1.60
N TRP A 200 17.72 -20.54 -1.99
CA TRP A 200 18.63 -19.82 -1.12
C TRP A 200 18.76 -18.37 -1.56
N GLY A 201 19.02 -17.50 -0.59
CA GLY A 201 19.08 -16.06 -0.79
C GLY A 201 20.06 -15.38 0.16
N ILE A 202 20.31 -14.10 -0.08
CA ILE A 202 21.19 -13.28 0.74
C ILE A 202 20.51 -11.95 1.07
N ASP A 203 20.74 -11.47 2.28
CA ASP A 203 20.26 -10.15 2.71
C ASP A 203 21.13 -9.02 2.13
N LEU A 204 20.68 -7.77 2.30
CA LEU A 204 21.40 -6.59 1.81
C LEU A 204 22.77 -6.42 2.45
N TYR A 205 22.93 -6.84 3.72
CA TYR A 205 24.19 -6.78 4.45
C TYR A 205 25.24 -7.69 3.82
N THR A 206 24.89 -8.97 3.63
CA THR A 206 25.75 -9.99 3.02
C THR A 206 26.12 -9.63 1.59
N LYS A 207 25.15 -9.19 0.79
CA LYS A 207 25.38 -8.74 -0.60
C LYS A 207 26.41 -7.60 -0.65
N LYS A 208 26.31 -6.61 0.23
CA LYS A 208 27.27 -5.49 0.30
C LYS A 208 28.67 -5.99 0.66
N ASN A 209 28.79 -6.85 1.67
CA ASN A 209 30.07 -7.43 2.08
C ASN A 209 30.71 -8.20 0.93
N LEU A 210 29.94 -9.04 0.24
CA LEU A 210 30.39 -9.76 -0.96
C LEU A 210 30.88 -8.78 -2.03
N HIS A 211 30.14 -7.71 -2.29
CA HIS A 211 30.54 -6.71 -3.29
C HIS A 211 31.87 -6.03 -2.94
N TYR A 212 32.10 -5.66 -1.68
CA TYR A 212 33.31 -4.96 -1.23
C TYR A 212 34.56 -5.84 -1.22
N ILE A 213 34.45 -7.14 -0.98
CA ILE A 213 35.62 -8.04 -1.01
C ILE A 213 36.07 -8.40 -2.41
N LEU A 214 35.21 -8.22 -3.42
CA LEU A 214 35.59 -8.41 -4.82
C LEU A 214 36.41 -7.21 -5.29
N HIS A 215 37.52 -7.50 -5.99
CA HIS A 215 38.56 -6.53 -6.35
C HIS A 215 38.01 -5.21 -6.94
N GLU A 216 38.51 -4.05 -6.49
CA GLU A 216 38.04 -2.72 -6.93
C GLU A 216 38.14 -2.51 -8.44
N ASN A 217 39.22 -3.00 -9.07
CA ASN A 217 39.42 -2.90 -10.53
C ASN A 217 38.39 -3.69 -11.38
N GLU A 218 37.55 -4.54 -10.77
CA GLU A 218 36.51 -5.27 -11.51
C GLU A 218 35.25 -4.41 -11.64
N CYS A 219 34.68 -4.36 -12.85
CA CYS A 219 33.48 -3.59 -13.12
C CYS A 219 32.31 -4.05 -12.23
N ASP A 220 31.58 -3.08 -11.65
CA ASP A 220 30.44 -3.34 -10.76
C ASP A 220 29.36 -4.21 -11.40
N ILE A 221 29.13 -4.08 -12.71
CA ILE A 221 28.16 -4.90 -13.43
C ILE A 221 28.52 -6.38 -13.31
N LYS A 222 29.82 -6.72 -13.40
CA LYS A 222 30.30 -8.09 -13.31
C LYS A 222 30.20 -8.63 -11.88
N LYS A 223 30.52 -7.80 -10.88
CA LYS A 223 30.35 -8.14 -9.45
C LYS A 223 28.88 -8.45 -9.15
N HIS A 224 27.97 -7.56 -9.55
CA HIS A 224 26.54 -7.74 -9.35
C HIS A 224 26.01 -8.98 -10.05
N ASN A 225 26.40 -9.21 -11.32
CA ASN A 225 26.01 -10.40 -12.07
C ASN A 225 26.43 -11.69 -11.36
N PHE A 226 27.68 -11.78 -10.89
CA PHE A 226 28.14 -12.92 -10.11
C PHE A 226 27.33 -13.13 -8.82
N ILE A 227 27.14 -12.08 -8.02
CA ILE A 227 26.46 -12.18 -6.73
C ILE A 227 24.98 -12.58 -6.90
N GLN A 228 24.27 -11.95 -7.84
CA GLN A 228 22.82 -12.12 -7.96
C GLN A 228 22.40 -13.28 -8.88
N ARG A 229 23.27 -13.72 -9.80
CA ARG A 229 22.99 -14.85 -10.72
C ARG A 229 23.84 -16.05 -10.37
N SER A 230 25.15 -16.01 -10.62
CA SER A 230 26.04 -17.18 -10.49
C SER A 230 26.07 -17.77 -9.08
N LEU A 231 26.22 -16.94 -8.05
CA LEU A 231 26.34 -17.38 -6.66
C LEU A 231 25.03 -18.01 -6.14
N LEU A 232 23.89 -17.35 -6.36
CA LEU A 232 22.60 -17.87 -5.91
C LEU A 232 22.16 -19.09 -6.73
N LYS A 233 22.43 -19.12 -8.03
CA LYS A 233 22.28 -20.31 -8.88
C LYS A 233 23.06 -21.50 -8.32
N ALA A 234 24.33 -21.29 -7.96
CA ALA A 234 25.14 -22.33 -7.34
C ALA A 234 24.58 -22.78 -5.98
N ALA A 235 24.12 -21.84 -5.15
CA ALA A 235 23.51 -22.17 -3.86
C ALA A 235 22.28 -23.06 -4.03
N ASN A 236 21.40 -22.76 -4.99
CA ASN A 236 20.23 -23.57 -5.29
C ASN A 236 20.61 -24.98 -5.80
N LEU A 237 21.62 -25.08 -6.66
CA LEU A 237 22.12 -26.36 -7.17
C LEU A 237 22.81 -27.22 -6.09
N CYS A 238 23.29 -26.63 -5.00
CA CYS A 238 23.85 -27.34 -3.85
C CYS A 238 22.78 -27.98 -2.94
N GLY A 239 21.48 -27.78 -3.19
CA GLY A 239 20.39 -28.34 -2.40
C GLY A 239 20.50 -27.99 -0.92
N ASN A 240 20.45 -28.98 -0.02
CA ASN A 240 20.55 -28.77 1.44
C ASN A 240 21.87 -28.12 1.90
N ASN A 241 22.90 -28.11 1.06
CA ASN A 241 24.19 -27.48 1.37
C ASN A 241 24.28 -26.01 0.90
N GLY A 242 23.23 -25.44 0.31
CA GLY A 242 23.27 -24.08 -0.24
C GLY A 242 23.46 -22.97 0.79
N TRP A 243 23.21 -23.22 2.08
CA TRP A 243 23.52 -22.28 3.16
C TRP A 243 25.03 -22.06 3.37
N ASP A 244 25.85 -23.01 2.95
CA ASP A 244 27.29 -23.03 3.20
C ASP A 244 28.05 -22.33 2.06
N MET A 245 28.40 -21.07 2.28
CA MET A 245 29.13 -20.24 1.32
C MET A 245 30.42 -20.90 0.81
N GLN A 246 31.10 -21.68 1.66
CA GLN A 246 32.30 -22.40 1.25
C GLN A 246 31.97 -23.47 0.22
N LYS A 247 30.99 -24.35 0.51
CA LYS A 247 30.55 -25.39 -0.43
C LYS A 247 30.02 -24.80 -1.74
N VAL A 248 29.28 -23.69 -1.67
CA VAL A 248 28.79 -22.98 -2.86
C VAL A 248 29.96 -22.49 -3.72
N CYS A 249 30.97 -21.87 -3.12
CA CYS A 249 32.16 -21.42 -3.86
C CYS A 249 32.98 -22.60 -4.43
N GLU A 250 33.11 -23.69 -3.68
CA GLU A 250 33.76 -24.92 -4.15
C GLU A 250 33.01 -25.54 -5.34
N PHE A 251 31.68 -25.56 -5.30
CA PHE A 251 30.83 -26.02 -6.39
C PHE A 251 31.04 -25.21 -7.67
N ILE A 252 31.07 -23.87 -7.57
CA ILE A 252 31.39 -22.99 -8.73
C ILE A 252 32.77 -23.32 -9.29
N ILE A 253 33.76 -23.52 -8.42
CA ILE A 253 35.14 -23.82 -8.82
C ILE A 253 35.26 -25.18 -9.54
N GLN A 254 34.51 -26.19 -9.10
CA GLN A 254 34.49 -27.52 -9.70
C GLN A 254 33.74 -27.55 -11.04
N ASN A 255 32.68 -26.73 -11.17
CA ASN A 255 31.82 -26.67 -12.35
C ASN A 255 32.11 -25.46 -13.26
N SER A 256 33.32 -24.91 -13.21
CA SER A 256 33.77 -23.80 -14.07
C SER A 256 34.89 -24.20 -15.01
N LYS A 257 34.88 -23.61 -16.22
CA LYS A 257 35.89 -23.88 -17.25
C LYS A 257 37.28 -23.42 -16.79
N LYS A 258 38.27 -24.32 -16.81
CA LYS A 258 39.70 -23.96 -16.66
C LYS A 258 40.25 -23.43 -17.98
N LYS A 259 41.28 -22.58 -17.93
CA LYS A 259 41.89 -21.95 -19.12
C LYS A 259 42.40 -22.96 -20.16
N ASP A 260 42.74 -24.19 -19.73
CA ASP A 260 43.50 -25.16 -20.52
C ASP A 260 42.76 -26.51 -20.76
N GLU A 261 41.44 -26.60 -20.54
CA GLU A 261 40.64 -27.84 -20.73
C GLU A 261 39.81 -27.81 -22.03
N GLU A 262 39.80 -28.91 -22.79
CA GLU A 262 39.05 -29.11 -24.05
C GLU A 262 37.52 -29.03 -23.87
N ASN A 263 36.80 -28.69 -24.95
CA ASN A 263 35.38 -28.34 -25.05
C ASN A 263 34.35 -29.47 -24.71
N ASN A 264 34.74 -30.57 -24.07
CA ASN A 264 33.88 -31.75 -23.88
C ASN A 264 33.07 -31.77 -22.57
N LYS A 265 33.17 -30.75 -21.70
CA LYS A 265 32.35 -30.63 -20.48
C LYS A 265 31.37 -29.46 -20.55
N ASP A 266 30.11 -29.72 -20.21
CA ASP A 266 29.04 -28.73 -20.07
C ASP A 266 29.22 -27.92 -18.77
N TYR A 267 30.14 -26.95 -18.79
CA TYR A 267 30.42 -26.09 -17.63
C TYR A 267 29.29 -25.09 -17.41
N ILE A 268 28.78 -25.04 -16.17
CA ILE A 268 27.69 -24.14 -15.77
C ILE A 268 28.22 -22.72 -15.51
N PHE A 269 29.47 -22.59 -15.05
CA PHE A 269 30.07 -21.31 -14.63
C PHE A 269 31.28 -20.93 -15.48
N ASN A 270 31.52 -19.63 -15.61
CA ASN A 270 32.64 -19.11 -16.38
C ASN A 270 33.91 -18.94 -15.50
N ASN A 271 35.04 -18.63 -16.14
CA ASN A 271 36.32 -18.44 -15.44
C ASN A 271 36.33 -17.19 -14.54
N GLN A 272 35.46 -16.21 -14.77
CA GLN A 272 35.33 -15.05 -13.90
C GLN A 272 34.61 -15.42 -12.59
N ASP A 273 33.51 -16.17 -12.65
CA ASP A 273 32.84 -16.72 -11.47
C ASP A 273 33.82 -17.52 -10.62
N ARG A 274 34.66 -18.34 -11.28
CA ARG A 274 35.72 -19.11 -10.66
C ARG A 274 36.72 -18.25 -9.86
N LYS A 275 37.12 -17.09 -10.40
CA LYS A 275 38.04 -16.16 -9.73
C LYS A 275 37.39 -15.51 -8.53
N PHE A 276 36.14 -15.08 -8.65
CA PHE A 276 35.39 -14.47 -7.55
C PHE A 276 35.17 -15.46 -6.40
N SER A 277 34.78 -16.71 -6.69
CA SER A 277 34.66 -17.75 -5.66
C SER A 277 35.97 -18.03 -4.93
N LYS A 278 37.13 -17.99 -5.62
CA LYS A 278 38.45 -18.11 -4.99
C LYS A 278 38.75 -16.96 -4.02
N VAL A 279 38.32 -15.74 -4.33
CA VAL A 279 38.49 -14.58 -3.43
C VAL A 279 37.65 -14.78 -2.18
N ILE A 280 36.37 -15.14 -2.33
CA ILE A 280 35.47 -15.39 -1.19
C ILE A 280 36.03 -16.49 -0.29
N LEU A 281 36.50 -17.62 -0.84
CA LEU A 281 37.10 -18.70 -0.06
C LEU A 281 38.35 -18.26 0.71
N LYS A 282 39.19 -17.38 0.14
CA LYS A 282 40.33 -16.83 0.87
C LYS A 282 39.87 -15.95 2.03
N THR A 283 38.86 -15.12 1.83
CA THR A 283 38.29 -14.25 2.87
C THR A 283 37.67 -15.07 4.01
N LEU A 284 36.92 -16.13 3.70
CA LEU A 284 36.33 -17.02 4.70
C LEU A 284 37.39 -17.66 5.62
N LYS A 285 38.59 -17.96 5.09
CA LYS A 285 39.71 -18.51 5.89
C LYS A 285 40.31 -17.52 6.89
N ILE A 286 40.14 -16.21 6.66
CA ILE A 286 40.66 -15.15 7.55
C ILE A 286 39.75 -14.94 8.77
N ASN A 287 38.52 -15.48 8.75
CA ASN A 287 37.56 -15.49 9.85
C ASN A 287 37.28 -14.10 10.47
N VAL A 288 37.06 -13.08 9.64
CA VAL A 288 36.85 -11.68 10.08
C VAL A 288 35.50 -11.48 10.77
N ASP A 289 34.42 -12.05 10.23
CA ASP A 289 33.08 -12.12 10.82
C ASP A 289 32.31 -13.32 10.22
N PRO A 290 31.94 -14.34 11.01
CA PRO A 290 31.20 -15.50 10.52
C PRO A 290 29.78 -15.17 10.03
N GLU A 291 29.22 -14.01 10.40
CA GLU A 291 27.86 -13.60 9.99
C GLU A 291 27.83 -12.79 8.69
N ALA A 292 28.97 -12.27 8.24
CA ALA A 292 29.08 -11.35 7.10
C ALA A 292 28.75 -11.98 5.73
N PHE A 293 28.81 -13.31 5.64
CA PHE A 293 28.69 -14.07 4.39
C PHE A 293 27.59 -15.15 4.45
N ARG A 294 26.56 -14.95 5.28
CA ARG A 294 25.49 -15.95 5.46
C ARG A 294 24.57 -16.04 4.25
N ILE A 295 24.31 -17.27 3.82
CA ILE A 295 23.23 -17.60 2.88
C ILE A 295 22.04 -18.09 3.70
N HIS A 296 20.87 -17.56 3.40
CA HIS A 296 19.63 -17.78 4.13
C HIS A 296 18.64 -18.56 3.27
N SER A 297 17.85 -19.44 3.90
CA SER A 297 16.78 -20.16 3.22
C SER A 297 15.65 -19.22 2.83
N LYS A 298 15.22 -19.27 1.57
CA LYS A 298 13.97 -18.65 1.09
C LYS A 298 12.76 -19.58 1.21
N GLY A 299 12.98 -20.83 1.64
CA GLY A 299 11.99 -21.90 1.63
C GLY A 299 11.95 -22.62 0.29
N MET A 300 10.89 -23.39 0.07
CA MET A 300 10.69 -24.10 -1.19
C MET A 300 10.40 -23.11 -2.33
N GLY A 301 11.26 -23.12 -3.34
CA GLY A 301 11.12 -22.35 -4.57
C GLY A 301 11.13 -23.24 -5.81
N VAL A 302 11.29 -22.63 -6.99
CA VAL A 302 11.34 -23.33 -8.28
C VAL A 302 12.58 -22.90 -9.03
N ILE A 303 13.33 -23.85 -9.58
CA ILE A 303 14.49 -23.60 -10.45
C ILE A 303 14.25 -24.13 -11.86
N CYS A 304 14.95 -23.55 -12.83
CA CYS A 304 15.01 -24.06 -14.20
C CYS A 304 15.84 -25.34 -14.25
N LEU A 305 15.25 -26.44 -14.71
CA LEU A 305 15.91 -27.73 -14.92
C LEU A 305 16.26 -27.98 -16.39
N ASN A 306 15.60 -27.27 -17.31
CA ASN A 306 15.91 -27.34 -18.74
C ASN A 306 17.33 -26.82 -19.02
N ARG A 307 18.18 -27.68 -19.61
CA ARG A 307 19.57 -27.34 -19.97
C ARG A 307 19.68 -26.29 -21.05
N GLN A 308 18.68 -26.18 -21.93
CA GLN A 308 18.61 -25.12 -22.95
C GLN A 308 18.10 -23.79 -22.37
N GLY A 309 17.63 -23.79 -21.12
CA GLY A 309 16.98 -22.65 -20.48
C GLY A 309 15.53 -22.48 -20.93
N ILE A 310 14.90 -21.42 -20.44
CA ILE A 310 13.56 -20.99 -20.82
C ILE A 310 13.69 -19.64 -21.53
N GLU A 311 13.10 -19.51 -22.70
CA GLU A 311 13.18 -18.30 -23.50
C GLU A 311 12.32 -17.16 -22.94
N LYS A 312 12.66 -15.92 -23.28
CA LYS A 312 11.80 -14.76 -23.00
C LYS A 312 10.43 -14.92 -23.66
N ASN A 313 9.37 -14.41 -23.02
CA ASN A 313 7.96 -14.49 -23.44
C ASN A 313 7.32 -15.89 -23.38
N ASP A 314 8.08 -16.91 -22.98
CA ASP A 314 7.59 -18.27 -22.81
C ASP A 314 6.66 -18.37 -21.60
N LEU A 315 5.64 -19.22 -21.69
CA LEU A 315 4.67 -19.46 -20.62
C LEU A 315 5.32 -20.36 -19.56
N ILE A 316 5.40 -19.85 -18.33
CA ILE A 316 5.83 -20.66 -17.19
C ILE A 316 4.69 -21.56 -16.76
N ILE A 317 3.59 -20.98 -16.28
CA ILE A 317 2.40 -21.70 -15.81
C ILE A 317 1.23 -20.74 -15.57
N GLN A 318 0.00 -21.25 -15.56
CA GLN A 318 -1.17 -20.52 -15.07
C GLN A 318 -1.32 -20.68 -13.55
N TYR A 319 -1.51 -19.56 -12.85
CA TYR A 319 -1.64 -19.52 -11.39
C TYR A 319 -3.07 -19.90 -10.99
N PHE A 320 -3.23 -21.18 -10.61
CA PHE A 320 -4.50 -21.75 -10.16
C PHE A 320 -4.54 -21.89 -8.65
N GLY A 321 -5.73 -21.70 -8.10
CA GLY A 321 -5.99 -21.76 -6.67
C GLY A 321 -7.48 -21.93 -6.38
N GLU A 322 -7.81 -21.94 -5.10
CA GLU A 322 -9.16 -21.70 -4.63
C GLU A 322 -9.53 -20.23 -4.88
N ILE A 323 -10.73 -19.98 -5.40
CA ILE A 323 -11.23 -18.64 -5.68
C ILE A 323 -12.26 -18.25 -4.61
N TYR A 324 -11.92 -17.20 -3.86
CA TYR A 324 -12.75 -16.53 -2.85
C TYR A 324 -13.38 -15.25 -3.44
N ARG A 325 -14.27 -14.58 -2.71
CA ARG A 325 -14.67 -13.18 -3.01
C ARG A 325 -13.98 -12.18 -2.12
N PRO A 326 -13.99 -10.86 -2.40
CA PRO A 326 -13.52 -9.89 -1.44
C PRO A 326 -14.14 -10.06 -0.07
N TYR A 327 -15.47 -10.02 0.09
CA TYR A 327 -16.05 -10.17 1.44
C TYR A 327 -15.59 -11.46 2.14
N ARG A 328 -15.51 -12.57 1.38
CA ARG A 328 -15.18 -13.90 1.92
C ARG A 328 -13.68 -14.07 2.22
N TRP A 329 -12.83 -13.46 1.40
CA TRP A 329 -11.39 -13.41 1.61
C TRP A 329 -11.06 -12.56 2.83
N PHE A 330 -11.71 -11.42 3.00
CA PHE A 330 -11.53 -10.59 4.20
C PHE A 330 -12.07 -11.28 5.45
N GLU A 331 -13.18 -12.03 5.38
CA GLU A 331 -13.57 -12.97 6.45
C GLU A 331 -12.42 -13.94 6.78
N ARG A 332 -11.82 -14.57 5.78
CA ARG A 332 -10.69 -15.51 5.93
C ARG A 332 -9.49 -14.87 6.61
N GLN A 333 -9.08 -13.71 6.11
CA GLN A 333 -7.96 -12.96 6.68
C GLN A 333 -8.24 -12.53 8.12
N ASP A 334 -9.45 -12.03 8.41
CA ASP A 334 -9.87 -11.62 9.75
C ASP A 334 -9.84 -12.81 10.72
N PHE A 335 -10.30 -13.98 10.27
CA PHE A 335 -10.28 -15.22 11.06
C PHE A 335 -8.84 -15.66 11.36
N VAL A 336 -7.96 -15.74 10.36
CA VAL A 336 -6.54 -16.13 10.57
C VAL A 336 -5.87 -15.17 11.55
N LYS A 337 -6.03 -13.86 11.36
CA LYS A 337 -5.46 -12.83 12.25
C LYS A 337 -6.00 -12.95 13.67
N LYS A 338 -7.32 -13.14 13.84
CA LYS A 338 -7.96 -13.35 15.14
C LYS A 338 -7.39 -14.60 15.83
N PHE A 339 -7.30 -15.71 15.11
CA PHE A 339 -6.78 -16.97 15.63
C PHE A 339 -5.32 -16.83 16.09
N MET A 340 -4.45 -16.22 15.28
CA MET A 340 -3.04 -15.97 15.65
C MET A 340 -2.94 -15.09 16.90
N LYS A 341 -3.79 -14.07 17.00
CA LYS A 341 -3.86 -13.17 18.16
C LYS A 341 -4.26 -13.91 19.44
N GLU A 342 -5.26 -14.79 19.36
CA GLU A 342 -5.76 -15.60 20.49
C GLU A 342 -4.75 -16.65 20.97
N ASN A 343 -3.76 -16.98 20.14
CA ASN A 343 -2.72 -17.96 20.46
C ASN A 343 -1.33 -17.31 20.65
N ASN A 344 -1.27 -16.02 21.00
CA ASN A 344 -0.03 -15.28 21.30
C ASN A 344 0.98 -15.20 20.14
N GLN A 345 0.56 -15.39 18.89
CA GLN A 345 1.38 -15.28 17.69
C GLN A 345 1.14 -13.95 16.94
N LYS A 346 1.00 -12.85 17.68
CA LYS A 346 0.75 -11.52 17.07
C LYS A 346 1.93 -11.04 16.21
N ASP A 347 3.13 -11.53 16.52
CA ASP A 347 4.37 -11.14 15.87
C ASP A 347 4.77 -12.09 14.74
N VAL A 348 3.91 -13.05 14.39
CA VAL A 348 4.18 -14.00 13.31
C VAL A 348 3.37 -13.61 12.09
N LEU A 349 4.02 -13.54 10.94
CA LEU A 349 3.32 -13.26 9.70
C LEU A 349 2.49 -14.47 9.25
N PRO A 350 1.19 -14.29 8.97
CA PRO A 350 0.43 -15.30 8.26
C PRO A 350 0.94 -15.43 6.83
N ASP A 351 1.14 -16.67 6.40
CA ASP A 351 1.44 -16.95 5.00
C ASP A 351 0.17 -16.79 4.18
N PHE A 352 0.11 -15.73 3.38
CA PHE A 352 -0.92 -15.58 2.35
C PHE A 352 -0.28 -15.71 0.98
N TYR A 353 -0.79 -16.65 0.18
CA TYR A 353 -0.35 -16.88 -1.19
C TYR A 353 -1.34 -16.26 -2.19
N ASN A 354 -2.16 -15.31 -1.75
CA ASN A 354 -3.25 -14.84 -2.57
C ASN A 354 -2.79 -13.88 -3.67
N ILE A 355 -3.36 -14.02 -4.87
CA ILE A 355 -3.26 -13.03 -5.94
C ILE A 355 -4.66 -12.54 -6.30
N MET A 356 -4.79 -11.23 -6.52
CA MET A 356 -6.03 -10.62 -6.99
C MET A 356 -6.14 -10.78 -8.51
N LEU A 357 -7.21 -11.44 -8.97
CA LEU A 357 -7.49 -11.59 -10.40
C LEU A 357 -8.43 -10.46 -10.85
N GLU A 358 -7.89 -9.50 -11.60
CA GLU A 358 -8.60 -8.32 -12.11
C GLU A 358 -9.18 -8.54 -13.53
N ILE A 359 -10.32 -7.91 -13.83
CA ILE A 359 -10.79 -7.72 -15.21
C ILE A 359 -10.10 -6.50 -15.79
N HIS A 360 -9.65 -6.61 -17.02
CA HIS A 360 -9.13 -5.46 -17.73
C HIS A 360 -10.21 -4.38 -17.96
N LYS A 361 -9.85 -3.10 -17.81
CA LYS A 361 -10.77 -1.94 -17.86
C LYS A 361 -11.60 -1.88 -19.17
N ASN A 362 -11.07 -2.42 -20.26
CA ASN A 362 -11.75 -2.41 -21.57
C ASN A 362 -12.63 -3.63 -21.87
N ASP A 363 -12.84 -4.53 -20.89
CA ASP A 363 -13.87 -5.55 -21.06
C ASP A 363 -15.23 -4.86 -21.29
N PRO A 364 -16.06 -5.33 -22.24
CA PRO A 364 -17.37 -4.74 -22.51
C PRO A 364 -18.25 -4.61 -21.25
N LYS A 365 -18.09 -5.52 -20.29
CA LYS A 365 -18.83 -5.51 -19.03
C LYS A 365 -18.29 -4.52 -17.99
N GLY A 366 -17.16 -3.87 -18.24
CA GLY A 366 -16.51 -2.87 -17.38
C GLY A 366 -15.43 -3.44 -16.46
N TYR A 367 -14.69 -2.53 -15.82
CA TYR A 367 -13.68 -2.87 -14.81
C TYR A 367 -14.34 -3.54 -13.60
N ASP A 368 -13.66 -4.54 -13.04
CA ASP A 368 -14.05 -5.20 -11.80
C ASP A 368 -12.91 -6.04 -11.22
N ILE A 369 -12.99 -6.34 -9.93
CA ILE A 369 -12.31 -7.46 -9.28
C ILE A 369 -13.32 -8.63 -9.29
N LEU A 370 -13.70 -9.00 -10.51
CA LEU A 370 -14.74 -9.94 -10.94
C LEU A 370 -15.95 -10.20 -10.04
N VAL A 371 -17.13 -9.94 -10.61
CA VAL A 371 -18.46 -10.55 -10.41
C VAL A 371 -19.26 -10.50 -11.74
N LYS A 372 -19.92 -11.62 -12.16
CA LYS A 372 -21.37 -11.72 -12.59
C LYS A 372 -21.87 -12.97 -13.36
N LYS A 373 -23.13 -13.32 -13.05
CA LYS A 373 -24.00 -14.39 -13.60
C LYS A 373 -24.87 -13.86 -14.77
N GLN A 374 -25.37 -14.74 -15.65
CA GLN A 374 -26.61 -14.50 -16.43
C GLN A 374 -27.56 -15.71 -16.35
N LYS A 375 -28.85 -15.36 -16.23
CA LYS A 375 -30.13 -16.12 -16.28
C LYS A 375 -30.48 -17.12 -15.14
N LYS A 376 -31.67 -16.81 -14.58
CA LYS A 376 -32.58 -17.48 -13.62
C LYS A 376 -31.98 -18.08 -12.34
N GLN A 377 -32.51 -17.59 -11.22
CA GLN A 377 -32.30 -17.96 -9.82
C GLN A 377 -30.92 -17.62 -9.21
N GLN A 378 -31.00 -16.56 -8.39
CA GLN A 378 -30.18 -16.13 -7.26
C GLN A 378 -28.91 -16.94 -6.96
N ASN A 379 -27.75 -16.32 -7.21
CA ASN A 379 -26.72 -16.01 -6.20
C ASN A 379 -25.44 -15.50 -6.92
N ASN A 380 -25.07 -14.22 -6.72
CA ASN A 380 -23.87 -13.53 -7.28
C ASN A 380 -22.56 -14.16 -6.76
N ILE A 381 -21.37 -14.20 -7.45
CA ILE A 381 -19.99 -14.58 -6.93
C ILE A 381 -18.78 -13.81 -7.53
N LYS A 382 -17.66 -13.70 -6.75
CA LYS A 382 -16.18 -13.49 -7.00
C LYS A 382 -15.48 -12.22 -6.39
N LYS A 383 -14.13 -12.03 -6.23
CA LYS A 383 -12.84 -12.77 -6.47
C LYS A 383 -11.57 -12.51 -5.53
N TYR A 384 -10.74 -13.53 -5.20
CA TYR A 384 -9.31 -13.62 -4.70
C TYR A 384 -8.79 -15.06 -4.99
N VAL A 385 -7.57 -15.29 -5.52
CA VAL A 385 -7.04 -16.65 -5.80
C VAL A 385 -6.03 -17.06 -4.73
N ASP A 386 -6.33 -18.08 -3.93
CA ASP A 386 -5.44 -18.63 -2.89
C ASP A 386 -5.08 -20.09 -3.20
N PRO A 387 -3.82 -20.40 -3.54
CA PRO A 387 -3.37 -21.75 -3.87
C PRO A 387 -2.91 -22.55 -2.65
N MET A 388 -3.22 -22.12 -1.42
CA MET A 388 -2.63 -22.71 -0.22
C MET A 388 -2.99 -24.20 -0.03
N GLN A 389 -4.25 -24.59 -0.25
CA GLN A 389 -4.67 -26.00 -0.20
C GLN A 389 -4.69 -26.66 -1.57
N LYS A 390 -5.34 -26.04 -2.55
CA LYS A 390 -5.47 -26.54 -3.92
C LYS A 390 -4.74 -25.55 -4.82
N GLY A 391 -3.66 -25.97 -5.45
CA GLY A 391 -2.81 -25.09 -6.27
C GLY A 391 -1.91 -25.86 -7.22
N ASN A 392 -0.89 -25.17 -7.75
CA ASN A 392 0.21 -25.80 -8.48
C ASN A 392 1.54 -25.14 -8.08
N TYR A 393 2.64 -25.52 -8.73
CA TYR A 393 3.98 -25.02 -8.38
C TYR A 393 4.13 -23.51 -8.60
N SER A 394 3.20 -22.84 -9.29
CA SER A 394 3.20 -21.38 -9.46
C SER A 394 3.29 -20.64 -8.12
N SER A 395 2.68 -21.22 -7.08
CA SER A 395 2.63 -20.69 -5.72
C SER A 395 3.93 -20.85 -4.93
N ARG A 396 4.95 -21.48 -5.53
CA ARG A 396 6.30 -21.65 -4.99
C ARG A 396 7.29 -20.62 -5.51
N LEU A 397 6.99 -19.91 -6.59
CA LEU A 397 7.93 -18.92 -7.12
C LEU A 397 8.13 -17.83 -6.08
N SER A 398 9.39 -17.61 -5.70
CA SER A 398 9.76 -16.64 -4.67
C SER A 398 9.65 -15.19 -5.19
N HIS A 399 9.74 -14.26 -4.25
CA HIS A 399 9.92 -12.85 -4.57
C HIS A 399 11.33 -12.54 -5.11
N SER A 400 11.39 -11.65 -6.11
CA SER A 400 12.59 -10.89 -6.48
C SER A 400 12.25 -9.44 -6.81
N CYS A 401 13.09 -8.49 -6.37
CA CYS A 401 12.97 -7.07 -6.75
C CYS A 401 13.45 -6.78 -8.19
N ASP A 402 14.16 -7.71 -8.82
CA ASP A 402 14.50 -7.67 -10.25
C ASP A 402 14.16 -9.04 -10.85
N PRO A 403 12.86 -9.31 -11.11
CA PRO A 403 12.38 -10.65 -11.43
C PRO A 403 12.77 -11.10 -12.84
N ASN A 404 12.66 -12.41 -13.07
CA ASN A 404 12.73 -13.04 -14.40
C ASN A 404 11.36 -13.56 -14.88
N CYS A 405 10.36 -13.65 -13.99
CA CYS A 405 8.98 -13.99 -14.30
C CYS A 405 8.04 -12.82 -13.99
N GLY A 406 6.95 -12.70 -14.74
CA GLY A 406 5.88 -11.71 -14.50
C GLY A 406 4.50 -12.36 -14.49
N THR A 407 3.59 -11.84 -13.68
CA THR A 407 2.18 -12.29 -13.63
C THR A 407 1.28 -11.30 -14.36
N VAL A 408 0.27 -11.81 -15.06
CA VAL A 408 -0.68 -10.97 -15.80
C VAL A 408 -2.02 -11.69 -15.98
N ALA A 409 -3.11 -10.95 -15.79
CA ALA A 409 -4.45 -11.44 -16.12
C ALA A 409 -4.61 -11.53 -17.65
N THR A 410 -4.84 -12.73 -18.16
CA THR A 410 -4.98 -13.04 -19.58
C THR A 410 -6.29 -13.76 -19.85
N ILE A 411 -6.74 -13.74 -21.10
CA ILE A 411 -7.91 -14.47 -21.55
C ILE A 411 -7.46 -15.63 -22.44
N SER A 412 -7.66 -16.85 -21.93
CA SER A 412 -7.41 -18.12 -22.63
C SER A 412 -8.73 -18.85 -22.79
N ASP A 413 -9.07 -19.28 -24.02
CA ASP A 413 -10.37 -19.91 -24.34
C ASP A 413 -11.58 -19.12 -23.81
N GLY A 414 -11.53 -17.80 -23.97
CA GLY A 414 -12.57 -16.89 -23.51
C GLY A 414 -12.65 -16.73 -21.98
N LYS A 415 -11.75 -17.34 -21.19
CA LYS A 415 -11.74 -17.28 -19.72
C LYS A 415 -10.55 -16.48 -19.19
N TYR A 416 -10.81 -15.63 -18.20
CA TYR A 416 -9.79 -14.93 -17.42
C TYR A 416 -9.00 -15.88 -16.53
N ASN A 417 -7.68 -15.87 -16.67
CA ASN A 417 -6.72 -16.58 -15.82
C ASN A 417 -5.55 -15.66 -15.46
N ILE A 418 -4.87 -15.96 -14.35
CA ILE A 418 -3.57 -15.36 -14.04
C ILE A 418 -2.50 -16.24 -14.70
N SER A 419 -1.73 -15.69 -15.63
CA SER A 419 -0.67 -16.41 -16.33
C SER A 419 0.69 -15.84 -15.96
N MET A 420 1.68 -16.72 -15.77
CA MET A 420 3.06 -16.38 -15.51
C MET A 420 3.90 -16.58 -16.76
N TYR A 421 4.63 -15.54 -17.19
CA TYR A 421 5.52 -15.59 -18.34
C TYR A 421 6.95 -15.23 -17.96
N ALA A 422 7.92 -15.79 -18.68
CA ALA A 422 9.31 -15.36 -18.62
C ALA A 422 9.44 -13.95 -19.20
N MET A 423 9.98 -13.01 -18.43
CA MET A 423 10.26 -11.64 -18.87
C MET A 423 11.65 -11.50 -19.51
N LYS A 424 12.53 -12.46 -19.21
CA LYS A 424 13.92 -12.56 -19.64
C LYS A 424 14.24 -14.04 -19.81
N SER A 425 15.26 -14.39 -20.57
CA SER A 425 15.71 -15.78 -20.65
C SER A 425 16.18 -16.27 -19.27
N ILE A 426 15.84 -17.51 -18.92
CA ILE A 426 16.11 -18.15 -17.63
C ILE A 426 17.03 -19.34 -17.86
N GLU A 427 18.23 -19.29 -17.31
CA GLU A 427 19.25 -20.33 -17.52
C GLU A 427 19.05 -21.52 -16.57
N TYR A 428 19.64 -22.66 -16.91
CA TYR A 428 19.68 -23.84 -16.03
C TYR A 428 20.17 -23.48 -14.61
N GLY A 429 19.45 -23.96 -13.60
CA GLY A 429 19.69 -23.72 -12.18
C GLY A 429 19.26 -22.36 -11.65
N GLU A 430 18.82 -21.42 -12.52
CA GLU A 430 18.28 -20.13 -12.04
C GLU A 430 16.93 -20.33 -11.35
N GLU A 431 16.73 -19.60 -10.27
CA GLU A 431 15.43 -19.55 -9.58
C GLU A 431 14.42 -18.75 -10.41
N LEU A 432 13.21 -19.29 -10.57
CA LEU A 432 12.08 -18.58 -11.13
C LEU A 432 11.46 -17.71 -10.03
N ALA A 433 11.45 -16.39 -10.25
CA ALA A 433 10.98 -15.43 -9.27
C ALA A 433 10.24 -14.26 -9.93
N PHE A 434 9.22 -13.74 -9.25
CA PHE A 434 8.43 -12.59 -9.69
C PHE A 434 8.34 -11.50 -8.61
N ASP A 435 7.98 -10.27 -8.97
CA ASP A 435 7.66 -9.24 -7.97
C ASP A 435 6.25 -9.51 -7.43
N TYR A 436 6.11 -9.65 -6.11
CA TYR A 436 4.81 -9.91 -5.49
C TYR A 436 3.90 -8.68 -5.54
N SER A 437 4.47 -7.48 -5.66
CA SER A 437 3.74 -6.21 -5.55
C SER A 437 2.80 -6.18 -4.34
N ALA A 438 3.22 -6.84 -3.25
CA ALA A 438 2.45 -6.98 -2.03
C ALA A 438 2.56 -5.71 -1.19
N VAL A 439 1.45 -5.33 -0.56
CA VAL A 439 1.34 -4.09 0.22
C VAL A 439 0.74 -4.40 1.59
N THR A 440 1.30 -3.81 2.65
CA THR A 440 0.79 -3.94 4.02
C THR A 440 0.62 -2.59 4.71
N GLU A 441 -0.43 -2.45 5.52
CA GLU A 441 -0.64 -1.34 6.44
C GLU A 441 -0.01 -1.57 7.83
N SER A 442 0.52 -2.77 8.09
CA SER A 442 1.16 -3.11 9.36
C SER A 442 2.65 -2.80 9.30
N LYS A 443 3.09 -1.83 10.11
CA LYS A 443 4.52 -1.46 10.23
C LYS A 443 5.36 -2.66 10.67
N GLN A 444 4.81 -3.46 11.57
CA GLN A 444 5.46 -4.66 12.08
C GLN A 444 5.64 -5.72 10.99
N GLU A 445 4.61 -5.92 10.15
CA GLU A 445 4.69 -6.85 9.03
C GLU A 445 5.74 -6.44 8.01
N HIS A 446 5.74 -5.16 7.65
CA HIS A 446 6.77 -4.62 6.78
C HIS A 446 8.18 -4.79 7.35
N MET A 447 8.37 -4.61 8.67
CA MET A 447 9.66 -4.82 9.33
C MET A 447 10.11 -6.29 9.27
N GLN A 448 9.19 -7.24 9.35
CA GLN A 448 9.49 -8.67 9.31
C GLN A 448 9.69 -9.21 7.88
N ALA A 449 9.15 -8.55 6.87
CA ALA A 449 9.21 -8.94 5.46
C ALA A 449 10.57 -8.68 4.79
N THR A 450 11.67 -9.14 5.38
CA THR A 450 13.03 -8.97 4.84
C THR A 450 13.22 -9.69 3.52
N CYS A 451 13.69 -8.98 2.51
CA CYS A 451 13.93 -9.53 1.18
C CYS A 451 15.31 -10.18 1.07
N LEU A 452 15.33 -11.42 0.60
CA LEU A 452 16.54 -12.24 0.44
C LEU A 452 16.92 -12.45 -1.05
N CYS A 453 16.40 -11.64 -1.97
CA CYS A 453 16.61 -11.86 -3.41
C CYS A 453 18.05 -11.59 -3.89
N GLY A 454 18.89 -10.92 -3.10
CA GLY A 454 20.29 -10.62 -3.45
C GLY A 454 20.51 -9.70 -4.66
N THR A 455 19.46 -9.17 -5.30
CA THR A 455 19.60 -8.36 -6.52
C THR A 455 20.18 -6.97 -6.24
N TYR A 456 20.86 -6.39 -7.23
CA TYR A 456 21.42 -5.05 -7.11
C TYR A 456 20.38 -3.98 -6.75
N LYS A 457 19.17 -4.10 -7.31
CA LYS A 457 17.97 -3.25 -7.10
C LYS A 457 17.09 -3.64 -5.90
N CYS A 458 17.56 -4.51 -5.01
CA CYS A 458 16.77 -4.99 -3.88
C CYS A 458 16.25 -3.83 -2.99
N ARG A 459 14.93 -3.82 -2.76
CA ARG A 459 14.22 -2.86 -1.89
C ARG A 459 14.48 -3.09 -0.39
N GLY A 460 15.14 -4.19 -0.04
CA GLY A 460 15.37 -4.64 1.34
C GLY A 460 14.17 -5.32 1.99
N LYS A 461 12.95 -4.99 1.57
CA LYS A 461 11.70 -5.65 1.97
C LYS A 461 10.93 -6.16 0.74
N TYR A 462 10.27 -7.30 0.88
CA TYR A 462 9.48 -7.90 -0.22
C TYR A 462 7.99 -7.48 -0.21
N ILE A 463 7.54 -6.85 0.88
CA ILE A 463 6.24 -6.20 1.00
C ILE A 463 6.45 -4.70 1.13
N GLU A 464 5.70 -3.90 0.38
CA GLU A 464 5.70 -2.45 0.47
C GLU A 464 4.81 -1.99 1.63
N PHE A 465 5.26 -0.99 2.39
CA PHE A 465 4.45 -0.43 3.46
C PHE A 465 3.50 0.62 2.87
N SER A 466 2.20 0.32 2.78
CA SER A 466 1.18 1.35 2.59
C SER A 466 1.09 2.17 3.86
N ASN A 467 2.00 3.12 3.97
CA ASN A 467 1.91 4.13 4.98
C ASN A 467 0.80 5.08 4.55
N ASN A 468 -0.45 4.71 4.83
CA ASN A 468 -1.58 5.63 4.72
C ASN A 468 -1.24 6.94 5.44
N ASN A 469 -0.36 6.92 6.45
CA ASN A 469 0.11 8.08 7.19
C ASN A 469 1.26 8.88 6.52
N LEU A 470 1.59 8.69 5.24
CA LEU A 470 2.39 9.70 4.53
C LEU A 470 1.57 11.00 4.49
N LYS A 471 1.97 11.96 5.33
CA LYS A 471 1.30 13.26 5.52
C LYS A 471 1.00 13.99 4.21
N GLU A 472 1.82 13.79 3.18
CA GLU A 472 1.69 14.41 1.86
C GLU A 472 0.43 13.95 1.10
N TYR A 473 -0.11 12.76 1.38
CA TYR A 473 -1.20 12.15 0.60
C TYR A 473 -2.52 12.08 1.35
N ASN A 474 -2.49 11.64 2.61
CA ASN A 474 -3.69 11.59 3.44
C ASN A 474 -4.25 12.98 3.75
N PHE A 475 -3.45 14.03 3.59
CA PHE A 475 -3.91 15.40 3.72
C PHE A 475 -5.16 15.69 2.90
N ILE A 476 -5.26 15.18 1.67
CA ILE A 476 -6.44 15.40 0.82
C ILE A 476 -7.65 14.66 1.39
N LEU A 477 -7.49 13.39 1.79
CA LEU A 477 -8.55 12.63 2.47
C LEU A 477 -8.97 13.26 3.80
N GLU A 478 -8.03 13.78 4.59
CA GLU A 478 -8.29 14.34 5.92
C GLU A 478 -8.92 15.72 5.83
N LYS A 479 -8.57 16.53 4.83
CA LYS A 479 -9.11 17.88 4.65
C LYS A 479 -10.38 17.93 3.82
N MET A 480 -10.37 17.28 2.65
CA MET A 480 -11.46 17.39 1.68
C MET A 480 -12.48 16.28 1.81
N HIS A 481 -12.03 15.04 2.02
CA HIS A 481 -12.91 13.88 2.15
C HIS A 481 -12.96 13.37 3.61
N CYS A 482 -13.03 14.33 4.53
CA CYS A 482 -12.99 14.10 5.98
C CYS A 482 -14.21 13.31 6.47
N PHE A 483 -14.19 12.82 7.70
CA PHE A 483 -15.28 12.01 8.25
C PHE A 483 -16.66 12.67 8.10
N LEU A 484 -16.79 13.97 8.39
CA LEU A 484 -18.05 14.70 8.23
C LEU A 484 -18.51 14.76 6.76
N LYS A 485 -17.58 15.03 5.83
CA LYS A 485 -17.89 15.08 4.39
C LYS A 485 -18.36 13.72 3.87
N ARG A 486 -17.72 12.63 4.27
CA ARG A 486 -18.11 11.25 3.90
C ARG A 486 -19.55 10.93 4.29
N ASN A 487 -19.93 11.32 5.51
CA ASN A 487 -21.27 11.11 6.02
C ASN A 487 -22.30 12.03 5.36
N SER A 488 -21.92 13.30 5.10
CA SER A 488 -22.74 14.23 4.34
C SER A 488 -23.01 13.71 2.92
N ASP A 489 -21.99 13.19 2.23
CA ASP A 489 -22.15 12.63 0.90
C ASP A 489 -23.00 11.34 0.93
N LEU A 490 -22.82 10.48 1.93
CA LEU A 490 -23.66 9.30 2.09
C LEU A 490 -25.15 9.66 2.32
N LEU A 491 -25.42 10.66 3.14
CA LEU A 491 -26.77 11.17 3.38
C LEU A 491 -27.38 11.78 2.11
N ARG A 492 -26.59 12.53 1.33
CA ARG A 492 -27.01 13.07 0.03
C ARG A 492 -27.34 11.97 -0.96
N CYS A 493 -26.52 10.92 -1.07
CA CYS A 493 -26.77 9.80 -1.99
C CYS A 493 -28.06 9.06 -1.69
N SER A 494 -28.47 9.05 -0.42
CA SER A 494 -29.68 8.39 0.03
C SER A 494 -30.96 9.13 -0.39
N ASN A 495 -30.84 10.42 -0.73
CA ASN A 495 -31.97 11.32 -0.97
C ASN A 495 -31.97 11.95 -2.38
N GLU A 496 -30.80 12.07 -3.01
CA GLU A 496 -30.66 12.61 -4.36
C GLU A 496 -30.89 11.53 -5.43
N ILE A 497 -31.50 11.93 -6.55
CA ILE A 497 -31.73 11.04 -7.70
C ILE A 497 -30.42 10.82 -8.48
N LEU A 498 -30.23 9.60 -8.97
CA LEU A 498 -29.18 9.26 -9.93
C LEU A 498 -29.43 9.98 -11.27
N ASN A 499 -28.52 10.86 -11.67
CA ASN A 499 -28.68 11.71 -12.85
C ASN A 499 -27.73 11.29 -14.00
N SER A 500 -27.82 11.98 -15.14
CA SER A 500 -26.99 11.68 -16.31
C SER A 500 -25.50 11.94 -16.13
N GLU A 501 -25.12 12.88 -15.25
CA GLU A 501 -23.70 13.16 -14.97
C GLU A 501 -23.08 12.01 -14.17
N ASP A 502 -23.82 11.45 -13.22
CA ASP A 502 -23.40 10.27 -12.46
C ASP A 502 -23.12 9.09 -13.40
N LEU A 503 -24.02 8.83 -14.35
CA LEU A 503 -23.87 7.76 -15.34
C LEU A 503 -22.66 7.98 -16.25
N LYS A 504 -22.40 9.23 -16.68
CA LYS A 504 -21.20 9.57 -17.46
C LYS A 504 -19.92 9.30 -16.67
N LEU A 505 -19.93 9.59 -15.36
CA LEU A 505 -18.77 9.37 -14.50
C LEU A 505 -18.51 7.88 -14.24
N LEU A 506 -19.57 7.09 -14.04
CA LEU A 506 -19.47 5.63 -14.00
C LEU A 506 -18.86 5.09 -15.29
N GLU A 507 -19.32 5.54 -16.45
CA GLU A 507 -18.79 5.12 -17.75
C GLU A 507 -17.33 5.53 -17.96
N LYS A 508 -16.94 6.76 -17.56
CA LYS A 508 -15.55 7.26 -17.61
C LYS A 508 -14.57 6.31 -16.88
N HIS A 509 -14.99 5.77 -15.75
CA HIS A 509 -14.19 4.85 -14.94
C HIS A 509 -14.44 3.37 -15.26
N ASN A 510 -15.17 3.06 -16.34
CA ASN A 510 -15.56 1.72 -16.77
C ASN A 510 -16.38 0.96 -15.71
N MET A 511 -17.10 1.66 -14.82
CA MET A 511 -18.04 1.07 -13.86
C MET A 511 -19.35 0.70 -14.57
N ARG A 512 -19.30 -0.37 -15.36
CA ARG A 512 -20.44 -0.86 -16.14
C ARG A 512 -21.12 -2.04 -15.44
N LYS A 513 -21.69 -2.95 -16.24
CA LYS A 513 -22.51 -4.08 -15.82
C LYS A 513 -21.90 -4.90 -14.68
N ASN A 514 -20.59 -5.11 -14.64
CA ASN A 514 -19.92 -5.89 -13.58
C ASN A 514 -20.17 -5.29 -12.18
N ILE A 515 -20.08 -3.96 -12.07
CA ILE A 515 -20.31 -3.23 -10.83
C ILE A 515 -21.78 -2.88 -10.64
N THR A 516 -22.43 -2.31 -11.66
CA THR A 516 -23.73 -1.62 -11.52
C THR A 516 -24.93 -2.56 -11.42
N GLU A 517 -24.85 -3.81 -11.86
CA GLU A 517 -26.01 -4.71 -11.78
C GLU A 517 -26.36 -5.06 -10.34
N ASN A 518 -27.66 -5.01 -10.03
CA ASN A 518 -28.22 -5.21 -8.70
C ASN A 518 -27.70 -4.21 -7.65
N CYS A 519 -27.15 -3.07 -8.08
CA CYS A 519 -26.91 -1.93 -7.19
C CYS A 519 -28.18 -1.09 -7.10
N PRO A 520 -28.66 -0.76 -5.90
CA PRO A 520 -29.72 0.23 -5.76
C PRO A 520 -29.24 1.60 -6.28
N SER A 521 -30.18 2.45 -6.66
CA SER A 521 -29.89 3.78 -7.24
C SER A 521 -29.02 4.65 -6.34
N TRP A 522 -29.28 4.64 -5.03
CA TRP A 522 -28.49 5.36 -4.03
C TRP A 522 -27.04 4.87 -3.97
N LEU A 523 -26.79 3.57 -4.18
CA LEU A 523 -25.44 3.02 -4.17
C LEU A 523 -24.70 3.43 -5.43
N MET A 524 -25.36 3.44 -6.60
CA MET A 524 -24.76 3.95 -7.84
C MET A 524 -24.42 5.44 -7.73
N LYS A 525 -25.26 6.23 -7.07
CA LYS A 525 -25.00 7.64 -6.75
C LYS A 525 -23.80 7.79 -5.82
N TRP A 526 -23.70 6.94 -4.80
CA TRP A 526 -22.54 6.94 -3.91
C TRP A 526 -21.24 6.62 -4.66
N ILE A 527 -21.27 5.62 -5.55
CA ILE A 527 -20.11 5.27 -6.39
C ILE A 527 -19.69 6.47 -7.24
N SER A 528 -20.63 7.19 -7.88
CA SER A 528 -20.28 8.37 -8.68
C SER A 528 -19.63 9.47 -7.85
N ILE A 529 -20.13 9.77 -6.65
CA ILE A 529 -19.51 10.76 -5.76
C ILE A 529 -18.08 10.35 -5.39
N ILE A 530 -17.86 9.09 -5.02
CA ILE A 530 -16.51 8.63 -4.67
C ILE A 530 -15.56 8.69 -5.87
N LEU A 531 -16.00 8.33 -7.07
CA LEU A 531 -15.20 8.47 -8.29
C LEU A 531 -14.82 9.92 -8.57
N LYS A 532 -15.73 10.87 -8.32
CA LYS A 532 -15.45 12.30 -8.44
C LYS A 532 -14.37 12.72 -7.46
N THR A 533 -14.46 12.28 -6.21
CA THR A 533 -13.43 12.52 -5.18
C THR A 533 -12.09 11.93 -5.58
N ILE A 534 -12.05 10.74 -6.19
CA ILE A 534 -10.80 10.11 -6.66
C ILE A 534 -10.15 10.94 -7.78
N ASP A 535 -10.94 11.47 -8.71
CA ASP A 535 -10.45 12.36 -9.77
C ASP A 535 -9.91 13.69 -9.21
N GLU A 536 -10.61 14.27 -8.23
CA GLU A 536 -10.17 15.48 -7.50
C GLU A 536 -8.88 15.23 -6.72
N GLU A 537 -8.77 14.08 -6.02
CA GLU A 537 -7.57 13.66 -5.28
C GLU A 537 -6.35 13.57 -6.20
N LYS A 538 -6.52 12.95 -7.40
CA LYS A 538 -5.45 12.87 -8.40
C LYS A 538 -4.96 14.25 -8.84
N SER A 539 -5.90 15.15 -9.15
CA SER A 539 -5.59 16.47 -9.70
C SER A 539 -4.84 17.34 -8.69
N LEU A 540 -5.32 17.36 -7.44
CA LEU A 540 -4.69 18.07 -6.34
C LEU A 540 -3.33 17.48 -5.96
N PHE A 541 -3.19 16.16 -6.03
CA PHE A 541 -1.91 15.51 -5.79
C PHE A 541 -0.86 15.95 -6.82
N LEU A 542 -1.22 15.97 -8.11
CA LEU A 542 -0.34 16.43 -9.17
C LEU A 542 0.03 17.91 -8.97
N GLU A 543 -0.95 18.77 -8.71
CA GLU A 543 -0.72 20.20 -8.43
C GLU A 543 0.23 20.39 -7.24
N HIS A 544 0.00 19.67 -6.14
CA HIS A 544 0.86 19.73 -4.97
C HIS A 544 2.30 19.32 -5.31
N GLN A 545 2.51 18.19 -6.00
CA GLN A 545 3.85 17.74 -6.38
C GLN A 545 4.55 18.72 -7.33
N MET A 546 3.84 19.33 -8.27
CA MET A 546 4.44 20.34 -9.15
C MET A 546 4.92 21.56 -8.36
N ASN A 547 4.23 21.91 -7.26
CA ASN A 547 4.51 23.11 -6.47
C ASN A 547 5.48 22.90 -5.29
N THR A 548 5.63 21.68 -4.78
CA THR A 548 6.44 21.42 -3.56
C THR A 548 7.63 20.51 -3.77
N ASN A 549 7.72 19.80 -4.90
CA ASN A 549 8.81 18.88 -5.15
C ASN A 549 10.13 19.64 -5.37
N ILE A 550 11.03 19.56 -4.39
CA ILE A 550 12.32 20.29 -4.36
C ILE A 550 13.12 20.07 -5.64
N PHE A 551 13.14 18.83 -6.15
CA PHE A 551 13.87 18.50 -7.37
C PHE A 551 13.30 19.24 -8.60
N LEU A 552 11.97 19.30 -8.74
CA LEU A 552 11.34 20.04 -9.84
C LEU A 552 11.57 21.53 -9.71
N LEU A 553 11.37 22.10 -8.51
CA LEU A 553 11.57 23.52 -8.26
C LEU A 553 13.01 23.96 -8.57
N HIS A 554 13.99 23.16 -8.13
CA HIS A 554 15.40 23.40 -8.42
C HIS A 554 15.71 23.25 -9.90
N SER A 555 15.26 22.15 -10.52
CA SER A 555 15.54 21.86 -11.93
C SER A 555 14.90 22.87 -12.88
N GLN A 556 13.69 23.35 -12.58
CA GLN A 556 13.03 24.40 -13.34
C GLN A 556 13.71 25.75 -13.16
N LYS A 557 14.24 26.04 -11.97
CA LYS A 557 15.05 27.24 -11.75
C LYS A 557 16.34 27.18 -12.56
N GLU A 558 17.06 26.05 -12.52
CA GLU A 558 18.25 25.85 -13.34
C GLU A 558 17.97 25.97 -14.84
N LEU A 559 16.82 25.46 -15.31
CA LEU A 559 16.41 25.61 -16.70
C LEU A 559 16.17 27.09 -17.06
N ARG A 560 15.46 27.86 -16.23
CA ARG A 560 15.30 29.31 -16.42
C ARG A 560 16.64 30.05 -16.43
N ASP A 561 17.55 29.72 -15.50
CA ASP A 561 18.90 30.29 -15.44
C ASP A 561 19.75 29.93 -16.68
N LEU A 562 19.43 28.83 -17.38
CA LEU A 562 20.05 28.44 -18.65
C LEU A 562 19.39 29.15 -19.84
N GLU A 563 18.08 29.39 -19.81
CA GLU A 563 17.32 30.15 -20.82
C GLU A 563 17.74 31.62 -20.86
N GLU A 564 18.08 32.23 -19.72
CA GLU A 564 18.54 33.63 -19.63
C GLU A 564 19.97 33.87 -20.19
N LYS A 565 20.71 32.81 -20.57
CA LYS A 565 22.05 32.93 -21.16
C LYS A 565 21.95 33.01 -22.68
N ASN A 566 22.60 34.02 -23.27
CA ASN A 566 22.57 34.31 -24.72
C ASN A 566 22.82 33.06 -25.59
N GLU A 567 21.97 32.89 -26.60
CA GLU A 567 21.83 31.67 -27.42
C GLU A 567 22.75 31.64 -28.66
N GLU A 568 23.44 32.74 -28.94
CA GLU A 568 24.27 32.86 -30.15
C GLU A 568 25.61 32.13 -29.94
N GLU A 569 25.65 30.86 -30.37
CA GLU A 569 26.83 30.03 -30.69
C GLU A 569 27.44 29.08 -29.63
N ASP A 570 26.71 28.67 -28.57
CA ASP A 570 27.21 27.62 -27.66
C ASP A 570 26.40 26.31 -27.73
N GLN A 571 26.82 25.38 -28.61
CA GLN A 571 26.27 24.01 -28.69
C GLN A 571 26.29 23.28 -27.33
N SER A 572 27.23 23.58 -26.44
CA SER A 572 27.29 22.99 -25.10
C SER A 572 26.11 23.42 -24.23
N LEU A 573 25.67 24.68 -24.38
CA LEU A 573 24.55 25.22 -23.63
C LEU A 573 23.23 24.61 -24.09
N GLN A 574 23.06 24.40 -25.40
CA GLN A 574 21.88 23.75 -25.97
C GLN A 574 21.73 22.30 -25.50
N ILE A 575 22.84 21.54 -25.50
CA ILE A 575 22.86 20.16 -24.99
C ILE A 575 22.45 20.13 -23.51
N LYS A 576 22.97 21.04 -22.68
CA LYS A 576 22.60 21.13 -21.26
C LYS A 576 21.12 21.48 -21.05
N LYS A 577 20.56 22.40 -21.86
CA LYS A 577 19.12 22.71 -21.84
C LYS A 577 18.30 21.46 -22.15
N GLU A 578 18.63 20.74 -23.23
CA GLU A 578 17.92 19.52 -23.64
C GLU A 578 18.03 18.39 -22.63
N GLU A 579 19.22 18.16 -22.06
CA GLU A 579 19.43 17.18 -20.99
C GLU A 579 18.56 17.50 -19.78
N LYS A 580 18.49 18.77 -19.40
CA LYS A 580 17.68 19.22 -18.26
C LYS A 580 16.18 19.09 -18.50
N ILE A 581 15.71 19.42 -19.70
CA ILE A 581 14.32 19.20 -20.11
C ILE A 581 13.98 17.70 -20.04
N LYS A 582 14.85 16.82 -20.56
CA LYS A 582 14.66 15.36 -20.48
C LYS A 582 14.63 14.87 -19.03
N GLU A 583 15.46 15.44 -18.16
CA GLU A 583 15.48 15.11 -16.72
C GLU A 583 14.15 15.48 -16.05
N ILE A 584 13.65 16.71 -16.28
CA ILE A 584 12.36 17.19 -15.77
C ILE A 584 11.22 16.32 -16.30
N GLN A 585 11.20 16.02 -17.60
CA GLN A 585 10.15 15.20 -18.22
C GLN A 585 10.09 13.80 -17.62
N LYS A 586 11.24 13.15 -17.39
CA LYS A 586 11.30 11.83 -16.73
C LYS A 586 10.72 11.88 -15.32
N HIS A 587 11.05 12.93 -14.56
CA HIS A 587 10.54 13.07 -13.19
C HIS A 587 9.04 13.37 -13.15
N VAL A 588 8.53 14.19 -14.07
CA VAL A 588 7.09 14.43 -14.25
C VAL A 588 6.36 13.15 -14.65
N GLN A 589 6.93 12.32 -15.53
CA GLN A 589 6.37 11.01 -15.87
C GLN A 589 6.31 10.10 -14.64
N PHE A 590 7.36 10.08 -13.82
CA PHE A 590 7.38 9.32 -12.56
C PHE A 590 6.29 9.78 -11.58
N ILE A 591 6.08 11.09 -11.41
CA ILE A 591 5.00 11.63 -10.56
C ILE A 591 3.63 11.20 -11.08
N ASN A 592 3.42 11.26 -12.40
CA ASN A 592 2.17 10.80 -13.03
C ASN A 592 1.93 9.30 -12.81
N TYR A 593 2.97 8.48 -12.92
CA TYR A 593 2.91 7.06 -12.60
C TYR A 593 2.47 6.83 -11.15
N LEU A 594 3.09 7.52 -10.18
CA LEU A 594 2.70 7.44 -8.77
C LEU A 594 1.24 7.86 -8.53
N ALA A 595 0.78 8.91 -9.20
CA ALA A 595 -0.60 9.37 -9.11
C ALA A 595 -1.59 8.31 -9.64
N ASN A 596 -1.28 7.69 -10.79
CA ASN A 596 -2.12 6.66 -11.39
C ASN A 596 -2.18 5.40 -10.52
N SER A 597 -1.04 4.92 -10.01
CA SER A 597 -0.99 3.75 -9.11
C SER A 597 -1.89 3.94 -7.87
N LYS A 598 -1.97 5.16 -7.33
CA LYS A 598 -2.86 5.48 -6.20
C LYS A 598 -4.33 5.44 -6.59
N VAL A 599 -4.68 6.03 -7.73
CA VAL A 599 -6.06 5.97 -8.25
C VAL A 599 -6.50 4.52 -8.44
N GLU A 600 -5.62 3.67 -8.94
CA GLU A 600 -5.90 2.23 -9.07
C GLU A 600 -6.15 1.58 -7.71
N ASN A 601 -5.33 1.87 -6.70
CA ASN A 601 -5.56 1.38 -5.34
C ASN A 601 -6.90 1.88 -4.76
N ARG A 602 -7.27 3.16 -4.97
CA ARG A 602 -8.57 3.71 -4.55
C ARG A 602 -9.73 2.99 -5.24
N ILE A 603 -9.63 2.77 -6.54
CA ILE A 603 -10.63 2.05 -7.33
C ILE A 603 -10.78 0.61 -6.81
N GLN A 604 -9.68 -0.09 -6.51
CA GLN A 604 -9.71 -1.43 -5.92
C GLN A 604 -10.45 -1.43 -4.56
N ASN A 605 -10.12 -0.49 -3.68
CA ASN A 605 -10.78 -0.35 -2.38
C ASN A 605 -12.28 -0.04 -2.50
N LEU A 606 -12.65 0.80 -3.48
CA LEU A 606 -14.04 1.10 -3.80
C LEU A 606 -14.79 -0.17 -4.25
N VAL A 607 -14.24 -0.92 -5.21
CA VAL A 607 -14.83 -2.18 -5.72
C VAL A 607 -14.99 -3.22 -4.61
N ILE A 608 -13.99 -3.40 -3.75
CA ILE A 608 -14.06 -4.30 -2.58
C ILE A 608 -15.19 -3.88 -1.63
N SER A 609 -15.34 -2.58 -1.37
CA SER A 609 -16.41 -2.06 -0.50
C SER A 609 -17.79 -2.32 -1.09
N ILE A 610 -17.94 -2.12 -2.40
CA ILE A 610 -19.19 -2.40 -3.12
C ILE A 610 -19.53 -3.90 -3.03
N ASP A 611 -18.58 -4.81 -3.22
CA ASP A 611 -18.82 -6.26 -3.08
C ASP A 611 -19.32 -6.62 -1.67
N LYS A 612 -18.65 -6.11 -0.63
CA LYS A 612 -19.05 -6.32 0.77
C LYS A 612 -20.47 -5.82 1.05
N VAL A 613 -20.82 -4.62 0.56
CA VAL A 613 -22.15 -4.03 0.72
C VAL A 613 -23.21 -4.81 -0.04
N LYS A 614 -22.96 -5.18 -1.31
CA LYS A 614 -23.88 -5.99 -2.13
C LYS A 614 -24.14 -7.36 -1.51
N TYR A 615 -23.10 -8.00 -0.96
CA TYR A 615 -23.25 -9.25 -0.23
C TYR A 615 -24.19 -9.09 0.97
N PHE A 616 -23.95 -8.07 1.80
CA PHE A 616 -24.77 -7.81 2.98
C PHE A 616 -26.23 -7.50 2.61
N LEU A 617 -26.49 -6.54 1.71
CA LEU A 617 -27.84 -6.16 1.23
C LEU A 617 -28.62 -7.39 0.75
N LYS A 618 -27.97 -8.27 -0.02
CA LYS A 618 -28.58 -9.50 -0.51
C LYS A 618 -28.84 -10.52 0.60
N LYS A 619 -27.96 -10.61 1.60
CA LYS A 619 -28.09 -11.55 2.71
C LYS A 619 -29.24 -11.15 3.64
N VAL A 620 -29.41 -9.85 3.87
CA VAL A 620 -30.53 -9.30 4.66
C VAL A 620 -31.82 -9.15 3.84
N ASN A 621 -31.71 -9.12 2.51
CA ASN A 621 -32.82 -8.88 1.58
C ASN A 621 -33.54 -7.54 1.83
N ASP A 622 -32.75 -6.51 2.09
CA ASP A 622 -33.18 -5.13 2.30
C ASP A 622 -32.24 -4.22 1.50
N PHE A 623 -32.82 -3.36 0.65
CA PHE A 623 -32.12 -2.53 -0.32
C PHE A 623 -32.27 -1.02 -0.05
N GLN A 624 -32.80 -0.65 1.12
CA GLN A 624 -32.92 0.73 1.55
C GLN A 624 -31.56 1.41 1.66
N ALA A 625 -31.55 2.74 1.69
CA ALA A 625 -30.33 3.51 1.90
C ALA A 625 -29.92 3.48 3.39
N PRO A 626 -28.62 3.60 3.73
CA PRO A 626 -28.17 3.44 5.10
C PRO A 626 -28.48 4.64 6.02
N LEU A 627 -28.75 5.81 5.45
CA LEU A 627 -29.05 7.05 6.17
C LEU A 627 -30.26 7.73 5.54
N ASP A 628 -31.14 8.32 6.34
CA ASP A 628 -32.28 9.10 5.82
C ASP A 628 -32.48 10.39 6.62
N TYR A 629 -32.98 11.43 5.95
CA TYR A 629 -33.35 12.66 6.64
C TYR A 629 -34.57 12.39 7.53
N LEU A 630 -34.52 12.91 8.76
CA LEU A 630 -35.73 12.97 9.56
C LEU A 630 -36.65 14.02 8.95
N ASN A 631 -37.90 13.64 8.70
CA ASN A 631 -38.89 14.58 8.24
C ASN A 631 -39.26 15.58 9.36
N PHE A 632 -39.88 16.71 8.99
CA PHE A 632 -40.20 17.76 9.96
C PHE A 632 -41.05 17.27 11.14
N ASP A 633 -41.91 16.27 10.92
CA ASP A 633 -42.78 15.73 11.96
C ASP A 633 -42.00 14.89 12.96
N GLN A 634 -41.12 14.01 12.47
CA GLN A 634 -40.23 13.19 13.30
C GLN A 634 -39.26 14.05 14.11
N ILE A 635 -38.67 15.09 13.50
CA ILE A 635 -37.79 16.04 14.22
C ILE A 635 -38.55 16.69 15.37
N PHE A 636 -39.76 17.16 15.09
CA PHE A 636 -40.58 17.85 16.07
C PHE A 636 -40.98 16.94 17.22
N GLU A 637 -41.44 15.72 16.95
CA GLU A 637 -41.81 14.77 18.01
C GLU A 637 -40.60 14.35 18.86
N ASN A 638 -39.42 14.12 18.24
CA ASN A 638 -38.21 13.75 18.99
C ASN A 638 -37.68 14.89 19.88
N LEU A 639 -37.76 16.14 19.42
CA LEU A 639 -37.23 17.27 20.18
C LEU A 639 -38.24 17.84 21.17
N CYS A 640 -39.53 17.87 20.82
CA CYS A 640 -40.56 18.63 21.51
C CYS A 640 -41.92 17.92 21.60
N GLY A 641 -41.98 16.64 21.24
CA GLY A 641 -43.22 15.86 21.22
C GLY A 641 -43.86 15.74 22.60
N LYS A 642 -45.12 15.30 22.63
CA LYS A 642 -45.88 15.13 23.89
C LYS A 642 -45.51 13.85 24.66
N ASN A 643 -44.68 13.00 24.07
CA ASN A 643 -44.21 11.77 24.68
C ASN A 643 -43.10 12.11 25.68
N LYS A 644 -43.10 11.47 26.86
CA LYS A 644 -42.12 11.67 27.95
C LYS A 644 -40.66 11.29 27.60
N GLU A 645 -40.34 11.16 26.32
CA GLU A 645 -39.04 10.77 25.80
C GLU A 645 -38.46 11.86 24.87
N SER A 646 -39.10 13.03 24.79
CA SER A 646 -38.57 14.14 24.01
C SER A 646 -37.34 14.77 24.68
N ILE A 647 -36.42 15.32 23.87
CA ILE A 647 -35.23 16.03 24.40
C ILE A 647 -35.64 17.20 25.31
N LEU A 648 -36.75 17.88 25.01
CA LEU A 648 -37.27 18.94 25.86
C LEU A 648 -37.70 18.43 27.24
N ASP A 649 -38.36 17.26 27.31
CA ASP A 649 -38.74 16.64 28.58
C ASP A 649 -37.50 16.10 29.34
N GLU A 650 -36.51 15.53 28.65
CA GLU A 650 -35.24 15.12 29.27
C GLU A 650 -34.52 16.32 29.93
N ILE A 651 -34.47 17.46 29.24
CA ILE A 651 -33.91 18.71 29.79
C ILE A 651 -34.71 19.16 31.02
N TYR A 652 -36.03 19.06 30.98
CA TYR A 652 -36.90 19.44 32.10
C TYR A 652 -36.63 18.59 33.33
N ASP A 653 -36.58 17.27 33.16
CA ASP A 653 -36.38 16.32 34.24
C ASP A 653 -35.02 16.54 34.89
N LEU A 654 -33.96 16.74 34.09
CA LEU A 654 -32.62 17.06 34.60
C LEU A 654 -32.60 18.39 35.37
N ILE A 655 -33.16 19.47 34.81
CA ILE A 655 -33.22 20.76 35.51
C ILE A 655 -34.00 20.65 36.83
N THR A 656 -35.05 19.84 36.85
CA THR A 656 -35.88 19.60 38.03
C THR A 656 -35.13 18.80 39.10
N SER A 657 -34.39 17.76 38.72
CA SER A 657 -33.53 17.00 39.62
C SER A 657 -32.46 17.89 40.30
N TYR A 658 -31.99 18.92 39.61
CA TYR A 658 -31.00 19.88 40.12
C TYR A 658 -31.60 21.25 40.49
N LYS A 659 -32.89 21.29 40.90
CA LYS A 659 -33.63 22.55 41.17
C LYS A 659 -32.93 23.53 42.12
N ASN A 660 -32.12 23.05 43.06
CA ASN A 660 -31.40 23.90 44.02
C ASN A 660 -30.33 24.77 43.32
N GLN A 661 -29.76 24.28 42.23
CA GLN A 661 -28.75 24.97 41.42
C GLN A 661 -29.37 25.62 40.18
N CYS A 662 -30.41 25.02 39.60
CA CYS A 662 -31.06 25.47 38.37
C CYS A 662 -32.39 26.22 38.57
N GLY A 663 -32.70 26.69 39.78
CA GLY A 663 -34.02 27.25 40.12
C GLY A 663 -34.50 28.39 39.19
N GLN A 664 -33.61 29.31 38.81
CA GLN A 664 -33.94 30.38 37.85
C GLN A 664 -34.28 29.84 36.45
N ILE A 665 -33.54 28.82 36.00
CA ILE A 665 -33.79 28.15 34.72
C ILE A 665 -35.13 27.41 34.79
N LEU A 666 -35.44 26.75 35.90
CA LEU A 666 -36.70 26.03 36.09
C LEU A 666 -37.92 26.98 36.01
N VAL A 667 -37.83 28.20 36.53
CA VAL A 667 -38.86 29.24 36.37
C VAL A 667 -39.03 29.60 34.89
N TYR A 668 -37.93 29.85 34.17
CA TYR A 668 -37.96 30.16 32.74
C TYR A 668 -38.55 29.01 31.92
N PHE A 669 -38.17 27.76 32.23
CA PHE A 669 -38.71 26.55 31.62
C PHE A 669 -40.22 26.47 31.84
N ASN A 670 -40.69 26.66 33.07
CA ASN A 670 -42.11 26.61 33.39
C ASN A 670 -42.93 27.70 32.67
N ILE A 671 -42.35 28.89 32.48
CA ILE A 671 -42.98 29.97 31.67
C ILE A 671 -43.06 29.54 30.21
N PHE A 672 -41.97 29.02 29.64
CA PHE A 672 -41.95 28.49 28.27
C PHE A 672 -42.97 27.36 28.09
N ARG A 673 -43.00 26.39 29.01
CA ARG A 673 -43.94 25.26 29.00
C ARG A 673 -45.39 25.70 29.18
N LYS A 674 -45.71 26.70 29.99
CA LYS A 674 -47.09 27.20 30.12
C LYS A 674 -47.53 28.10 28.97
N SER A 675 -46.63 28.89 28.39
CA SER A 675 -46.98 29.92 27.40
C SER A 675 -46.93 29.38 25.98
N PHE A 676 -46.05 28.42 25.71
CA PHE A 676 -45.71 27.97 24.37
C PHE A 676 -46.23 26.55 24.08
N LEU A 677 -46.07 25.58 24.99
CA LEU A 677 -46.55 24.19 24.77
C LEU A 677 -48.07 24.04 24.56
N PRO A 678 -48.98 24.77 25.24
CA PRO A 678 -50.43 24.63 25.00
C PRO A 678 -50.85 25.12 23.61
N LYS A 679 -50.09 26.07 23.05
CA LYS A 679 -50.30 26.59 21.69
C LYS A 679 -49.70 25.68 20.61
N TYR A 680 -49.00 24.58 20.97
CA TYR A 680 -48.39 23.64 20.01
C TYR A 680 -49.38 23.08 19.00
N ALA A 681 -50.63 22.84 19.39
CA ALA A 681 -51.65 22.32 18.48
C ALA A 681 -52.12 23.36 17.42
N SER A 682 -51.90 24.65 17.69
CA SER A 682 -52.36 25.78 16.87
C SER A 682 -51.25 26.50 16.09
N ILE A 683 -49.98 26.23 16.42
CA ILE A 683 -48.80 26.86 15.83
C ILE A 683 -48.23 25.93 14.75
N SER A 684 -47.66 26.49 13.68
CA SER A 684 -46.98 25.66 12.68
C SER A 684 -45.77 24.95 13.30
N LYS A 685 -45.55 23.67 13.01
CA LYS A 685 -44.42 22.88 13.54
C LYS A 685 -43.06 23.57 13.33
N LYS A 686 -42.91 24.34 12.23
CA LYS A 686 -41.74 25.18 11.93
C LYS A 686 -41.49 26.27 12.99
N GLN A 687 -42.55 26.95 13.45
CA GLN A 687 -42.47 27.94 14.53
C GLN A 687 -42.18 27.26 15.88
N GLY A 688 -42.73 26.06 16.11
CA GLY A 688 -42.42 25.26 17.29
C GLY A 688 -40.93 24.89 17.41
N LEU A 689 -40.33 24.42 16.31
CA LEU A 689 -38.91 24.10 16.24
C LEU A 689 -38.01 25.34 16.40
N LEU A 690 -38.40 26.48 15.81
CA LEU A 690 -37.68 27.74 15.99
C LEU A 690 -37.68 28.17 17.46
N ALA A 691 -38.82 28.05 18.13
CA ALA A 691 -38.93 28.38 19.54
C ALA A 691 -38.14 27.43 20.44
N PHE A 692 -38.09 26.13 20.13
CA PHE A 692 -37.20 25.19 20.81
C PHE A 692 -35.73 25.59 20.67
N ARG A 693 -35.29 25.97 19.46
CA ARG A 693 -33.91 26.44 19.24
C ARG A 693 -33.60 27.71 20.03
N LEU A 694 -34.49 28.70 19.99
CA LEU A 694 -34.37 29.94 20.76
C LEU A 694 -34.35 29.66 22.27
N PHE A 695 -35.16 28.71 22.71
CA PHE A 695 -35.21 28.25 24.09
C PHE A 695 -33.87 27.62 24.52
N CYS A 696 -33.32 26.69 23.74
CA CYS A 696 -32.01 26.11 23.97
C CYS A 696 -30.92 27.18 24.01
N LEU A 697 -30.94 28.14 23.08
CA LEU A 697 -29.98 29.25 23.05
C LEU A 697 -30.05 30.09 24.32
N ASN A 698 -31.26 30.52 24.71
CA ASN A 698 -31.46 31.34 25.90
C ASN A 698 -31.03 30.61 27.17
N ILE A 699 -31.44 29.34 27.34
CA ILE A 699 -31.07 28.55 28.51
C ILE A 699 -29.56 28.26 28.55
N SER A 700 -28.93 28.04 27.39
CA SER A 700 -27.49 27.77 27.34
C SER A 700 -26.68 28.91 28.00
N GLU A 701 -27.04 30.18 27.76
CA GLU A 701 -26.37 31.34 28.36
C GLU A 701 -26.52 31.41 29.89
N PHE A 702 -27.58 30.83 30.46
CA PHE A 702 -27.70 30.71 31.91
C PHE A 702 -26.74 29.67 32.46
N PHE A 703 -26.60 28.51 31.80
CA PHE A 703 -25.64 27.47 32.22
C PHE A 703 -24.19 27.96 32.21
N LYS A 704 -23.84 28.91 31.36
CA LYS A 704 -22.52 29.56 31.36
C LYS A 704 -22.19 30.30 32.66
N LYS A 705 -23.20 30.75 33.40
CA LYS A 705 -23.07 31.58 34.61
C LYS A 705 -23.37 30.84 35.91
N ILE A 706 -23.81 29.60 35.84
CA ILE A 706 -24.19 28.80 37.01
C ILE A 706 -22.95 28.17 37.64
N GLN A 707 -22.83 28.35 38.95
CA GLN A 707 -21.93 27.58 39.79
C GLN A 707 -22.67 26.30 40.20
N SER A 708 -22.24 25.15 39.66
CA SER A 708 -22.88 23.85 39.86
C SER A 708 -21.87 22.80 40.28
N ASN A 709 -22.37 21.69 40.81
CA ASN A 709 -21.57 20.50 41.11
C ASN A 709 -21.37 19.60 39.88
N PHE A 710 -22.05 19.90 38.77
CA PHE A 710 -21.95 19.21 37.49
C PHE A 710 -21.30 20.07 36.41
N HIS A 711 -20.99 19.48 35.25
CA HIS A 711 -20.31 20.11 34.12
C HIS A 711 -21.19 21.11 33.36
N SER A 712 -21.49 22.27 33.96
CA SER A 712 -22.36 23.31 33.36
C SER A 712 -21.88 23.80 31.98
N SER A 713 -20.56 23.89 31.78
CA SER A 713 -19.95 24.21 30.47
C SER A 713 -20.32 23.19 29.38
N ALA A 714 -20.43 21.90 29.72
CA ALA A 714 -20.81 20.87 28.77
C ALA A 714 -22.31 20.92 28.42
N THR A 715 -23.16 21.20 29.41
CA THR A 715 -24.60 21.46 29.19
C THR A 715 -24.79 22.69 28.30
N PHE A 716 -24.06 23.77 28.56
CA PHE A 716 -24.04 24.97 27.72
C PHE A 716 -23.72 24.63 26.26
N ILE A 717 -22.59 23.95 26.00
CA ILE A 717 -22.15 23.60 24.63
C ILE A 717 -23.21 22.73 23.93
N THR A 718 -23.77 21.76 24.63
CA THR A 718 -24.77 20.82 24.06
C THR A 718 -26.04 21.55 23.65
N LEU A 719 -26.60 22.39 24.53
CA LEU A 719 -27.78 23.21 24.22
C LEU A 719 -27.50 24.25 23.12
N TYR A 720 -26.30 24.84 23.13
CA TYR A 720 -25.87 25.75 22.09
C TYR A 720 -25.86 25.05 20.72
N PHE A 721 -25.33 23.82 20.62
CA PHE A 721 -25.41 23.06 19.38
C PHE A 721 -26.84 22.75 18.94
N TYR A 722 -27.73 22.33 19.85
CA TYR A 722 -29.15 22.12 19.51
C TYR A 722 -29.80 23.38 18.90
N SER A 723 -29.42 24.57 19.38
CA SER A 723 -29.98 25.83 18.87
C SER A 723 -29.61 26.14 17.40
N PHE A 724 -28.45 25.68 16.94
CA PHE A 724 -27.96 25.90 15.55
C PHE A 724 -28.06 24.65 14.67
N THR A 725 -28.61 23.54 15.17
CA THR A 725 -28.73 22.32 14.38
C THR A 725 -29.99 22.34 13.53
N HIS A 726 -29.78 22.43 12.21
CA HIS A 726 -30.84 22.52 11.21
C HIS A 726 -31.23 21.18 10.61
N THR A 727 -30.27 20.26 10.53
CA THR A 727 -30.39 19.02 9.78
C THR A 727 -30.28 17.84 10.75
N TYR A 728 -31.28 16.96 10.72
CA TYR A 728 -31.32 15.74 11.50
C TYR A 728 -31.51 14.56 10.56
N PHE A 729 -30.87 13.45 10.87
CA PHE A 729 -30.94 12.24 10.07
C PHE A 729 -30.87 11.02 11.01
N THR A 730 -31.33 9.88 10.52
CA THR A 730 -31.32 8.62 11.25
C THR A 730 -30.66 7.54 10.40
N PRO A 731 -29.92 6.59 11.00
CA PRO A 731 -29.56 5.37 10.29
C PRO A 731 -30.80 4.51 10.00
N HIS A 732 -30.73 3.75 8.91
CA HIS A 732 -31.65 2.63 8.66
C HIS A 732 -31.19 1.40 9.44
N GLU A 733 -32.10 0.77 10.18
CA GLU A 733 -31.81 -0.37 11.04
C GLU A 733 -32.02 -1.70 10.30
N TYR A 734 -30.96 -2.19 9.65
CA TYR A 734 -30.96 -3.50 9.00
C TYR A 734 -30.97 -4.64 10.02
N ALA A 735 -31.49 -5.81 9.67
CA ALA A 735 -31.33 -7.00 10.53
C ALA A 735 -29.87 -7.48 10.55
N SER A 736 -29.42 -7.96 11.72
CA SER A 736 -28.12 -8.64 11.85
C SER A 736 -28.13 -9.95 11.07
N VAL A 737 -27.03 -10.25 10.36
CA VAL A 737 -26.90 -11.49 9.58
C VAL A 737 -25.55 -12.17 9.78
N CYS A 738 -25.52 -13.49 9.70
CA CYS A 738 -24.31 -14.29 9.78
C CYS A 738 -23.87 -14.79 8.40
N SER A 739 -22.55 -14.81 8.18
CA SER A 739 -21.97 -15.47 7.01
C SER A 739 -22.00 -16.99 7.13
N GLU A 740 -21.72 -17.65 6.03
CA GLU A 740 -21.58 -19.10 5.98
C GLU A 740 -20.35 -19.54 6.77
N LYS A 741 -20.38 -20.71 7.40
CA LYS A 741 -19.21 -21.23 8.14
C LYS A 741 -18.00 -21.32 7.22
N MET A 742 -16.88 -20.80 7.69
CA MET A 742 -15.60 -20.90 7.00
C MET A 742 -14.73 -21.92 7.69
N LYS A 743 -14.15 -22.82 6.90
CA LYS A 743 -13.22 -23.82 7.38
C LYS A 743 -11.80 -23.38 7.08
N ILE A 744 -10.93 -23.43 8.09
CA ILE A 744 -9.49 -23.29 7.92
C ILE A 744 -8.86 -24.61 8.38
N SER A 745 -8.03 -25.21 7.54
CA SER A 745 -7.35 -26.46 7.85
C SER A 745 -6.16 -26.22 8.77
N GLU A 746 -5.80 -27.25 9.54
CA GLU A 746 -4.59 -27.22 10.36
C GLU A 746 -3.34 -26.94 9.49
N THR A 747 -3.27 -27.50 8.28
CA THR A 747 -2.14 -27.32 7.36
C THR A 747 -1.97 -25.90 6.81
N GLU A 748 -3.01 -25.07 6.85
CA GLU A 748 -2.95 -23.66 6.43
C GLU A 748 -2.27 -22.77 7.47
N MET A 749 -2.28 -23.16 8.74
CA MET A 749 -1.68 -22.38 9.82
C MET A 749 -0.27 -22.89 10.10
N GLN A 750 0.64 -22.74 9.13
CA GLN A 750 1.97 -23.35 9.10
C GLN A 750 2.86 -23.09 10.34
N ASN A 751 2.49 -22.15 11.21
CA ASN A 751 3.16 -21.86 12.50
C ASN A 751 2.55 -22.60 13.71
N LEU A 752 1.65 -23.57 13.51
CA LEU A 752 1.07 -24.43 14.55
C LEU A 752 2.08 -25.30 15.28
N HIS A 753 3.26 -25.56 14.71
CA HIS A 753 4.32 -26.30 15.40
C HIS A 753 4.84 -25.55 16.65
N LEU A 754 4.59 -24.24 16.74
CA LEU A 754 4.88 -23.38 17.90
C LEU A 754 3.73 -23.33 18.93
N LEU A 755 2.61 -23.99 18.68
CA LEU A 755 1.45 -24.03 19.58
C LEU A 755 1.51 -25.23 20.54
N ASP A 756 1.06 -25.01 21.78
CA ASP A 756 1.01 -26.03 22.84
C ASP A 756 0.25 -27.29 22.41
N THR A 757 0.73 -28.44 22.88
CA THR A 757 0.33 -29.79 22.46
C THR A 757 -1.15 -30.12 22.70
N GLU A 758 -1.83 -29.47 23.64
CA GLU A 758 -3.24 -29.77 23.95
C GLU A 758 -4.23 -29.20 22.92
N LYS A 759 -3.87 -28.12 22.19
CA LYS A 759 -4.73 -27.49 21.17
C LYS A 759 -4.63 -28.13 19.78
N LYS A 760 -3.71 -29.09 19.59
CA LYS A 760 -3.46 -29.84 18.33
C LYS A 760 -4.52 -30.89 17.98
N LYS A 761 -5.71 -30.85 18.60
CA LYS A 761 -6.73 -31.93 18.50
C LYS A 761 -7.81 -31.71 17.43
N LYS A 762 -7.86 -30.57 16.73
CA LYS A 762 -8.91 -30.28 15.72
C LYS A 762 -8.34 -30.30 14.30
N LYS A 763 -8.88 -31.18 13.43
CA LYS A 763 -8.52 -31.26 12.00
C LYS A 763 -8.86 -29.98 11.21
N HIS A 764 -9.90 -29.26 11.62
CA HIS A 764 -10.34 -28.00 11.03
C HIS A 764 -10.86 -27.05 12.10
N TYR A 765 -10.69 -25.75 11.87
CA TYR A 765 -11.31 -24.68 12.66
C TYR A 765 -12.45 -24.04 11.87
N GLU A 766 -13.55 -23.72 12.55
CA GLU A 766 -14.73 -23.09 11.96
C GLU A 766 -15.01 -21.74 12.61
N GLU A 767 -15.31 -20.73 11.80
CA GLU A 767 -15.72 -19.41 12.26
C GLU A 767 -16.79 -18.83 11.31
N GLN A 768 -17.61 -17.91 11.83
CA GLN A 768 -18.60 -17.16 11.05
C GLN A 768 -18.47 -15.68 11.34
N ARG A 769 -18.68 -14.85 10.32
CA ARG A 769 -18.74 -13.39 10.51
C ARG A 769 -20.16 -12.97 10.84
N ILE A 770 -20.29 -12.17 11.88
CA ILE A 770 -21.54 -11.50 12.26
C ILE A 770 -21.49 -10.08 11.69
N TYR A 771 -22.45 -9.75 10.84
CA TYR A 771 -22.65 -8.40 10.32
C TYR A 771 -23.74 -7.70 11.12
N SER A 772 -23.40 -6.55 11.69
CA SER A 772 -24.31 -5.71 12.49
C SER A 772 -25.26 -4.88 11.62
N PRO A 773 -26.36 -4.31 12.18
CA PRO A 773 -27.27 -3.41 11.47
C PRO A 773 -26.56 -2.24 10.78
N GLN A 774 -25.58 -1.62 11.46
CA GLN A 774 -24.85 -0.45 10.95
C GLN A 774 -23.67 -0.80 10.02
N PHE A 775 -23.57 -2.05 9.54
CA PHE A 775 -22.43 -2.49 8.74
C PHE A 775 -22.23 -1.65 7.48
N ILE A 776 -23.30 -1.38 6.71
CA ILE A 776 -23.22 -0.60 5.47
C ILE A 776 -22.69 0.80 5.75
N TRP A 777 -23.25 1.47 6.77
CA TRP A 777 -22.82 2.82 7.14
C TRP A 777 -21.34 2.83 7.52
N GLY A 778 -20.90 1.87 8.33
CA GLY A 778 -19.49 1.72 8.69
C GLY A 778 -18.61 1.49 7.46
N GLN A 779 -18.94 0.50 6.64
CA GLN A 779 -18.16 0.09 5.47
C GLN A 779 -18.03 1.20 4.42
N LEU A 780 -19.10 1.94 4.14
CA LEU A 780 -19.09 3.05 3.18
C LEU A 780 -18.33 4.26 3.72
N THR A 781 -18.33 4.49 5.04
CA THR A 781 -17.57 5.58 5.66
C THR A 781 -16.05 5.33 5.63
N VAL A 782 -15.63 4.07 5.70
CA VAL A 782 -14.22 3.66 5.68
C VAL A 782 -13.81 2.94 4.40
N TRP A 783 -14.49 3.21 3.27
CA TRP A 783 -14.32 2.50 2.00
C TRP A 783 -12.87 2.43 1.49
N PHE A 784 -12.00 3.34 1.92
CA PHE A 784 -10.59 3.42 1.54
C PHE A 784 -9.67 2.56 2.44
N LYS A 785 -10.21 1.87 3.45
CA LYS A 785 -9.50 0.96 4.37
C LYS A 785 -10.18 -0.39 4.41
N GLN A 786 -9.49 -1.44 3.93
CA GLN A 786 -10.08 -2.78 3.82
C GLN A 786 -9.73 -3.74 4.96
N THR A 787 -8.75 -3.37 5.79
CA THR A 787 -8.22 -4.16 6.91
C THR A 787 -9.05 -4.04 8.19
N ILE A 788 -10.11 -3.22 8.21
CA ILE A 788 -10.97 -3.02 9.37
C ILE A 788 -11.96 -4.19 9.46
N ALA A 789 -11.72 -5.09 10.41
CA ALA A 789 -12.58 -6.25 10.66
C ALA A 789 -14.01 -5.87 11.10
N SER A 790 -14.16 -4.78 11.84
CA SER A 790 -15.47 -4.29 12.33
C SER A 790 -15.69 -2.81 12.02
N PRO A 791 -16.04 -2.45 10.77
CA PRO A 791 -16.23 -1.05 10.36
C PRO A 791 -17.23 -0.27 11.24
N GLN A 792 -18.27 -0.96 11.73
CA GLN A 792 -19.26 -0.40 12.65
C GLN A 792 -18.66 0.05 13.99
N ALA A 793 -17.64 -0.65 14.50
CA ALA A 793 -17.02 -0.31 15.77
C ALA A 793 -16.18 0.96 15.63
N THR A 794 -15.47 1.11 14.52
CA THR A 794 -14.76 2.35 14.17
C THR A 794 -15.73 3.51 13.98
N LEU A 795 -16.83 3.29 13.24
CA LEU A 795 -17.88 4.30 13.06
C LEU A 795 -18.46 4.78 14.39
N SER A 796 -18.78 3.87 15.31
CA SER A 796 -19.30 4.21 16.64
C SER A 796 -18.34 5.13 17.40
N GLN A 797 -17.04 4.87 17.32
CA GLN A 797 -16.03 5.73 17.95
C GLN A 797 -15.98 7.12 17.30
N ASP A 798 -15.94 7.20 15.97
CA ASP A 798 -15.79 8.45 15.21
C ASP A 798 -17.05 9.34 15.25
N ARG A 799 -18.24 8.76 15.41
CA ARG A 799 -19.52 9.49 15.47
C ARG A 799 -19.65 10.38 16.70
N ARG A 800 -19.06 9.99 17.83
CA ARG A 800 -19.22 10.68 19.12
C ARG A 800 -18.63 12.08 19.07
N GLY A 801 -19.46 13.08 19.37
CA GLY A 801 -19.07 14.49 19.31
C GLY A 801 -18.92 15.06 17.90
N THR A 802 -19.17 14.27 16.85
CA THR A 802 -19.07 14.71 15.45
C THR A 802 -20.41 14.65 14.72
N LEU A 803 -21.11 13.51 14.80
CA LEU A 803 -22.41 13.29 14.17
C LEU A 803 -23.54 13.05 15.18
N SER A 804 -23.19 12.78 16.43
CA SER A 804 -24.14 12.56 17.51
C SER A 804 -23.78 13.48 18.67
N PHE A 805 -24.79 14.16 19.21
CA PHE A 805 -24.63 14.96 20.42
C PHE A 805 -24.25 14.06 21.60
N PRO A 806 -23.48 14.58 22.56
CA PRO A 806 -23.31 13.91 23.84
C PRO A 806 -24.67 13.78 24.51
N SER A 807 -24.84 12.75 25.35
CA SER A 807 -26.04 12.64 26.18
C SER A 807 -26.11 13.86 27.10
N ILE A 808 -27.25 14.56 27.10
CA ILE A 808 -27.44 15.72 27.98
C ILE A 808 -27.48 15.31 29.45
N ASN A 809 -27.95 14.09 29.76
CA ASN A 809 -27.85 13.52 31.10
C ASN A 809 -26.40 13.42 31.60
N GLN A 810 -25.45 13.02 30.74
CA GLN A 810 -24.04 12.90 31.13
C GLN A 810 -23.41 14.24 31.54
N SER A 811 -23.89 15.38 31.01
CA SER A 811 -23.36 16.68 31.44
C SER A 811 -23.79 17.08 32.86
N PHE A 812 -24.78 16.40 33.45
CA PHE A 812 -25.23 16.60 34.83
C PHE A 812 -24.58 15.64 35.85
N LYS A 813 -23.78 14.66 35.41
CA LYS A 813 -23.08 13.74 36.32
C LYS A 813 -21.82 14.38 36.92
N THR A 814 -21.58 14.14 38.21
CA THR A 814 -20.48 14.73 38.99
C THR A 814 -19.19 13.91 38.95
N ASP A 815 -19.28 12.61 38.69
CA ASP A 815 -18.18 11.64 38.90
C ASP A 815 -17.35 11.36 37.64
N CYS A 816 -17.72 11.97 36.52
CA CYS A 816 -17.07 11.76 35.23
C CYS A 816 -15.85 12.70 35.11
N PHE A 817 -14.64 12.16 35.29
CA PHE A 817 -13.37 12.84 34.96
C PHE A 817 -13.20 13.13 33.46
N ASN A 818 -14.00 12.45 32.63
CA ASN A 818 -14.02 12.59 31.18
C ASN A 818 -15.14 13.55 30.76
N PHE A 819 -14.88 14.40 29.77
CA PHE A 819 -15.92 15.27 29.18
C PHE A 819 -17.04 14.38 28.60
N PRO A 820 -18.33 14.78 28.59
CA PRO A 820 -19.43 13.93 28.10
C PRO A 820 -19.32 13.45 26.64
N PHE A 821 -18.35 13.94 25.87
CA PHE A 821 -18.01 13.42 24.53
C PHE A 821 -17.12 12.16 24.55
N GLN A 822 -16.59 11.74 25.71
CA GLN A 822 -15.54 10.73 25.85
C GLN A 822 -16.01 9.40 26.48
N GLU A 823 -17.23 9.34 27.04
CA GLU A 823 -17.76 8.09 27.60
C GLU A 823 -18.28 7.13 26.51
N LYS A 824 -18.15 5.83 26.76
CA LYS A 824 -18.90 4.80 26.02
C LYS A 824 -20.31 4.79 26.59
N ASN A 825 -21.29 5.28 25.85
CA ASN A 825 -22.67 4.89 26.15
C ASN A 825 -22.83 3.44 25.74
N ASP A 826 -23.34 2.63 26.66
CA ASP A 826 -24.00 1.39 26.28
C ASP A 826 -25.37 1.77 25.69
N VAL A 827 -25.60 1.28 24.47
CA VAL A 827 -26.81 1.35 23.62
C VAL A 827 -26.91 2.57 22.70
#